data_AF-A0A6A5WIK5-F1
#
_entry.id   AF-A0A6A5WIK5-F1
#
_cell.length_a   1.000
_cell.length_b   1.000
_cell.length_c   1.000
_cell.angle_alpha   90.00
_cell.angle_beta   90.00
_cell.angle_gamma   90.00
#
_symmetry.space_group_name_H-M   'P 1'
#
loop_
_entity.id
_entity.type
_entity.pdbx_description
1 polymer ?
#
loop_
_entity_poly.entity_id
_entity_poly.type
_entity_poly.pdbx_seq_one_letter_code
_entity_poly.pdbx_strand_id
1 'polypeptide(L)'
;MHFFRSFVWLGLLQNIRCALIPKPVDTCQTYSVIPKSPDNTASTDNIESLLIDFLGEEQVSASTSPSGGPVWIVNIEPGLDFPLVNWAHDAIPDAELVRIPEEEIVETKRRFARQPPSSMKNKPRDDPEPDPDAPMDDGPPPKDGLGPRPTTPPKIVYWTAAAKDPKNKDGNKNAEDAISAKLKDPKKMIVIKDFKDDNQLLGWGNLELDDTAKAELEKNEFISKIVKDEKVLNSGRSKHQLDKRIPRAWHAMYTNDVLAHLSQYPTNRPPPGNLALDTNWYVYNSHEGLRTDLRGVYIYVVDEGVTVDAEAEAENEQVLGEEFPANRREATIYTNTIIAQGRARETDDNDDSHGTNMASLALGAFYGVSKLARLVSIKTSDTLADNNEGLRLAWEHIRNNNRQDRSIILNPAGHANPTGRNVLNPNHREYDPDAFYCRQVLDALFDLGVPVIVGAGNDRRNRRDVVDFWPANWAQGDFPLLVAGEVDYERHRSQISQGGHRVTTWVFSERAQTINRDGTFEVTWGTSAAAAILAGQMAAWDALDDDMRPWGRRQGRDRVNEMRRFLRTDGRSGWIFDHPDNRDKRVLWNGATLQDHREAIPPPVPMATVGPPHTDGGPRPTVGGPQPTNGGPQPTGPASPPPAGGDDDCQQLDSGTDNCLPDMDPPGPGPETELNFDPGFDLPGPI
;
A
#
# COMPACT_ATOMS: atom_id res chain seq x y z
N MET A 1 -8.33 59.56 -19.41
CA MET A 1 -7.44 59.73 -18.23
C MET A 1 -7.79 58.83 -17.03
N HIS A 2 -8.85 58.00 -17.08
CA HIS A 2 -9.19 57.06 -16.00
C HIS A 2 -8.72 55.60 -16.20
N PHE A 3 -8.15 55.26 -17.36
CA PHE A 3 -7.71 53.89 -17.67
C PHE A 3 -6.23 53.59 -17.32
N PHE A 4 -5.44 54.61 -16.94
CA PHE A 4 -4.00 54.45 -16.68
C PHE A 4 -3.63 54.33 -15.19
N ARG A 5 -4.59 54.43 -14.27
CA ARG A 5 -4.33 54.32 -12.82
C ARG A 5 -4.44 52.89 -12.27
N SER A 6 -5.12 51.98 -12.96
CA SER A 6 -5.33 50.60 -12.47
C SER A 6 -4.13 49.67 -12.72
N PHE A 7 -3.26 49.97 -13.69
CA PHE A 7 -2.11 49.12 -14.01
C PHE A 7 -0.87 49.37 -13.13
N VAL A 8 -0.73 50.58 -12.58
CA VAL A 8 0.40 50.91 -11.69
C VAL A 8 0.19 50.36 -10.27
N TRP A 9 -1.05 50.09 -9.86
CA TRP A 9 -1.36 49.52 -8.55
C TRP A 9 -1.15 48.00 -8.47
N LEU A 10 -1.39 47.25 -9.56
CA LEU A 10 -1.10 45.81 -9.61
C LEU A 10 0.41 45.50 -9.61
N GLY A 11 1.22 46.32 -10.29
CA GLY A 11 2.68 46.13 -10.34
C GLY A 11 3.42 46.44 -9.03
N LEU A 12 2.83 47.26 -8.14
CA LEU A 12 3.41 47.57 -6.83
C LEU A 12 3.05 46.50 -5.77
N LEU A 13 1.86 45.90 -5.87
CA LEU A 13 1.41 44.83 -4.96
C LEU A 13 2.13 43.48 -5.23
N GLN A 14 2.54 43.21 -6.46
CA GLN A 14 3.32 42.02 -6.81
C GLN A 14 4.77 42.08 -6.28
N ASN A 15 5.37 43.27 -6.18
CA ASN A 15 6.74 43.43 -5.67
C ASN A 15 6.82 43.45 -4.13
N ILE A 16 5.70 43.70 -3.42
CA ILE A 16 5.65 43.65 -1.95
C ILE A 16 5.34 42.21 -1.46
N ARG A 17 4.63 41.39 -2.24
CA ARG A 17 4.33 39.99 -1.89
C ARG A 17 5.54 39.03 -1.94
N CYS A 18 6.61 39.38 -2.64
CA CYS A 18 7.83 38.55 -2.67
C CYS A 18 8.85 38.87 -1.57
N ALA A 19 8.61 39.86 -0.70
CA ALA A 19 9.59 40.33 0.29
C ALA A 19 9.35 39.86 1.73
N LEU A 20 8.25 39.16 2.02
CA LEU A 20 7.95 38.65 3.37
C LEU A 20 7.26 37.28 3.25
N ILE A 21 8.06 36.23 3.07
CA ILE A 21 7.61 34.87 3.37
C ILE A 21 7.71 34.74 4.90
N PRO A 22 6.59 34.71 5.64
CA PRO A 22 6.65 34.57 7.08
C PRO A 22 7.15 33.16 7.42
N LYS A 23 7.95 33.06 8.48
CA LYS A 23 8.43 31.77 8.97
C LYS A 23 7.28 31.00 9.62
N PRO A 24 7.25 29.66 9.53
CA PRO A 24 6.32 28.84 10.28
C PRO A 24 6.43 29.15 11.78
N VAL A 25 5.35 28.89 12.52
CA VAL A 25 5.32 29.16 13.95
C VAL A 25 6.18 28.12 14.68
N ASP A 26 7.26 28.57 15.32
CA ASP A 26 8.24 27.70 16.00
C ASP A 26 7.75 27.17 17.37
N THR A 27 6.64 27.69 17.91
CA THR A 27 6.06 27.32 19.21
C THR A 27 4.54 27.32 19.18
N CYS A 28 3.89 26.59 20.10
CA CYS A 28 2.43 26.61 20.22
C CYS A 28 1.96 28.04 20.53
N GLN A 29 1.03 28.57 19.75
CA GLN A 29 0.48 29.91 19.96
C GLN A 29 -1.02 29.82 20.19
N THR A 30 -1.50 30.51 21.24
CA THR A 30 -2.93 30.60 21.52
C THR A 30 -3.46 31.97 21.12
N TYR A 31 -4.60 31.97 20.43
CA TYR A 31 -5.30 33.17 20.00
C TYR A 31 -6.72 33.18 20.56
N SER A 32 -7.20 34.37 20.91
CA SER A 32 -8.63 34.64 21.11
C SER A 32 -9.21 35.18 19.82
N VAL A 33 -10.28 34.56 19.32
CA VAL A 33 -11.09 35.05 18.20
C VAL A 33 -12.33 35.70 18.77
N ILE A 34 -12.45 37.01 18.58
CA ILE A 34 -13.51 37.83 19.17
C ILE A 34 -14.39 38.38 18.04
N PRO A 35 -15.69 38.06 17.98
CA PRO A 35 -16.58 38.64 16.98
C PRO A 35 -16.71 40.14 17.21
N LYS A 36 -16.58 40.94 16.14
CA LYS A 36 -16.78 42.40 16.13
C LYS A 36 -18.22 42.79 16.46
N SER A 37 -19.17 41.89 16.19
CA SER A 37 -20.59 42.04 16.51
C SER A 37 -21.09 40.83 17.33
N PRO A 38 -20.77 40.77 18.64
CA PRO A 38 -21.02 39.58 19.46
C PRO A 38 -22.51 39.26 19.67
N ASP A 39 -23.41 40.22 19.42
CA ASP A 39 -24.86 40.03 19.51
C ASP A 39 -25.49 39.47 18.22
N ASN A 40 -24.71 39.30 17.14
CA ASN A 40 -25.18 38.75 15.87
C ASN A 40 -24.96 37.23 15.83
N THR A 41 -25.98 36.46 16.23
CA THR A 41 -25.90 35.00 16.32
C THR A 41 -25.53 34.31 14.99
N ALA A 42 -25.98 34.83 13.84
CA ALA A 42 -25.61 34.29 12.54
C ALA A 42 -24.12 34.50 12.21
N SER A 43 -23.54 35.61 12.70
CA SER A 43 -22.10 35.85 12.57
C SER A 43 -21.31 34.95 13.50
N THR A 44 -21.79 34.70 14.72
CA THR A 44 -21.06 33.88 15.70
C THR A 44 -21.06 32.41 15.35
N ASP A 45 -22.19 31.86 14.89
CA ASP A 45 -22.30 30.44 14.51
C ASP A 45 -21.47 30.13 13.26
N ASN A 46 -21.39 31.08 12.33
CA ASN A 46 -20.53 30.99 11.16
C ASN A 46 -19.04 31.01 11.53
N ILE A 47 -18.64 31.83 12.53
CA ILE A 47 -17.25 31.90 13.01
C ILE A 47 -16.84 30.56 13.63
N GLU A 48 -17.67 30.01 14.53
CA GLU A 48 -17.38 28.74 15.19
C GLU A 48 -17.26 27.59 14.18
N SER A 49 -18.22 27.49 13.26
CA SER A 49 -18.23 26.44 12.23
C SER A 49 -17.00 26.56 11.31
N LEU A 50 -16.63 27.78 10.89
CA LEU A 50 -15.43 28.02 10.09
C LEU A 50 -14.14 27.67 10.85
N LEU A 51 -14.07 27.93 12.15
CA LEU A 51 -12.91 27.57 12.97
C LEU A 51 -12.80 26.04 13.13
N ILE A 52 -13.92 25.35 13.40
CA ILE A 52 -13.95 23.89 13.58
C ILE A 52 -13.65 23.15 12.27
N ASP A 53 -14.29 23.54 11.16
CA ASP A 53 -14.07 22.93 9.84
C ASP A 53 -12.59 23.01 9.40
N PHE A 54 -11.89 24.02 9.90
CA PHE A 54 -10.56 24.37 9.43
C PHE A 54 -9.45 23.92 10.37
N LEU A 55 -9.67 23.95 11.68
CA LEU A 55 -8.66 23.63 12.69
C LEU A 55 -8.94 22.32 13.43
N GLY A 56 -10.12 21.73 13.25
CA GLY A 56 -10.60 20.61 14.06
C GLY A 56 -11.29 21.09 15.34
N GLU A 57 -12.26 20.30 15.80
CA GLU A 57 -13.04 20.57 17.02
C GLU A 57 -12.14 20.59 18.26
N GLU A 58 -11.05 19.82 18.25
CA GLU A 58 -10.08 19.70 19.34
C GLU A 58 -9.19 20.94 19.53
N GLN A 59 -9.02 21.77 18.50
CA GLN A 59 -8.18 22.97 18.56
C GLN A 59 -8.97 24.25 18.88
N VAL A 60 -10.31 24.16 18.89
CA VAL A 60 -11.22 25.30 19.08
C VAL A 60 -12.01 25.11 20.38
N SER A 61 -11.89 26.05 21.31
CA SER A 61 -12.69 26.03 22.54
C SER A 61 -13.53 27.30 22.67
N ALA A 62 -14.85 27.13 22.70
CA ALA A 62 -15.77 28.22 22.95
C ALA A 62 -15.68 28.70 24.40
N SER A 63 -15.72 30.01 24.57
CA SER A 63 -15.63 30.70 25.86
C SER A 63 -16.47 31.98 25.82
N THR A 64 -16.46 32.72 26.93
CA THR A 64 -17.19 33.99 27.06
C THR A 64 -16.23 35.09 27.48
N SER A 65 -16.20 36.19 26.73
CA SER A 65 -15.45 37.40 27.08
C SER A 65 -15.89 37.97 28.43
N PRO A 66 -15.06 38.80 29.08
CA PRO A 66 -15.47 39.54 30.29
C PRO A 66 -16.71 40.44 30.09
N SER A 67 -17.01 40.83 28.86
CA SER A 67 -18.21 41.60 28.49
C SER A 67 -19.44 40.73 28.18
N GLY A 68 -19.35 39.40 28.29
CA GLY A 68 -20.48 38.48 28.11
C GLY A 68 -20.72 37.96 26.69
N GLY A 69 -19.95 38.40 25.69
CA GLY A 69 -20.03 37.91 24.31
C GLY A 69 -19.17 36.66 24.06
N PRO A 70 -19.48 35.84 23.04
CA PRO A 70 -18.73 34.62 22.72
C PRO A 70 -17.30 34.94 22.28
N VAL A 71 -16.34 34.10 22.68
CA VAL A 71 -14.94 34.16 22.28
C VAL A 71 -14.47 32.73 22.05
N TRP A 72 -13.73 32.48 20.97
CA TRP A 72 -13.11 31.18 20.74
C TRP A 72 -11.62 31.26 21.03
N ILE A 73 -11.14 30.31 21.82
CA ILE A 73 -9.71 30.13 22.07
C ILE A 73 -9.21 29.07 21.12
N VAL A 74 -8.28 29.47 20.26
CA VAL A 74 -7.70 28.65 19.21
C VAL A 74 -6.25 28.36 19.56
N ASN A 75 -5.87 27.09 19.59
CA ASN A 75 -4.48 26.68 19.75
C ASN A 75 -3.91 26.35 18.37
N ILE A 76 -2.79 26.99 18.04
CA ILE A 76 -2.06 26.73 16.80
C ILE A 76 -0.80 25.99 17.19
N GLU A 77 -0.72 24.73 16.78
CA GLU A 77 0.44 23.88 17.03
C GLU A 77 1.67 24.32 16.21
N PRO A 78 2.89 24.08 16.72
CA PRO A 78 4.12 24.33 15.97
C PRO A 78 4.09 23.66 14.60
N GLY A 79 4.55 24.36 13.56
CA GLY A 79 4.60 23.83 12.18
C GLY A 79 3.38 24.13 11.31
N LEU A 80 2.29 24.68 11.86
CA LEU A 80 1.23 25.32 11.07
C LEU A 80 1.73 26.67 10.51
N ASP A 81 1.53 26.90 9.21
CA ASP A 81 2.13 28.02 8.49
C ASP A 81 1.39 29.35 8.80
N PHE A 82 2.10 30.48 8.94
CA PHE A 82 1.51 31.80 9.23
C PHE A 82 0.46 32.32 8.20
N PRO A 83 0.44 31.88 6.92
CA PRO A 83 -0.67 32.18 5.99
C PRO A 83 -2.05 31.78 6.52
N LEU A 84 -2.11 30.82 7.44
CA LEU A 84 -3.32 30.32 8.09
C LEU A 84 -4.01 31.38 8.98
N VAL A 85 -3.21 32.15 9.73
CA VAL A 85 -3.67 33.23 10.62
C VAL A 85 -4.15 34.43 9.81
N ASN A 86 -3.45 34.76 8.73
CA ASN A 86 -3.87 35.80 7.79
C ASN A 86 -5.11 35.38 7.01
N TRP A 87 -5.24 34.10 6.64
CA TRP A 87 -6.47 33.56 6.06
C TRP A 87 -7.63 33.67 7.04
N ALA A 88 -7.47 33.30 8.32
CA ALA A 88 -8.53 33.46 9.31
C ALA A 88 -8.93 34.94 9.47
N HIS A 89 -7.96 35.86 9.42
CA HIS A 89 -8.23 37.30 9.45
C HIS A 89 -8.96 37.80 8.18
N ASP A 90 -8.70 37.22 7.01
CA ASP A 90 -9.33 37.60 5.73
C ASP A 90 -10.67 36.90 5.47
N ALA A 91 -10.81 35.65 5.92
CA ALA A 91 -12.00 34.80 5.77
C ALA A 91 -13.06 35.08 6.83
N ILE A 92 -12.65 35.66 7.96
CA ILE A 92 -13.53 36.04 9.07
C ILE A 92 -13.45 37.56 9.28
N PRO A 93 -13.93 38.38 8.31
CA PRO A 93 -13.83 39.84 8.38
C PRO A 93 -14.56 40.44 9.60
N ASP A 94 -15.50 39.69 10.17
CA ASP A 94 -16.30 40.06 11.34
C ASP A 94 -15.70 39.59 12.67
N ALA A 95 -14.46 39.12 12.70
CA ALA A 95 -13.74 38.80 13.94
C ALA A 95 -12.44 39.60 14.08
N GLU A 96 -12.00 39.75 15.33
CA GLU A 96 -10.70 40.26 15.74
C GLU A 96 -9.88 39.12 16.35
N LEU A 97 -8.64 38.97 15.89
CA LEU A 97 -7.72 37.95 16.38
C LEU A 97 -6.74 38.58 17.38
N VAL A 98 -6.76 38.13 18.62
CA VAL A 98 -5.89 38.64 19.69
C VAL A 98 -4.98 37.52 20.17
N ARG A 99 -3.67 37.67 19.97
CA ARG A 99 -2.69 36.70 20.49
C ARG A 99 -2.64 36.78 22.01
N ILE A 100 -2.76 35.64 22.69
CA ILE A 100 -2.66 35.56 24.14
C ILE A 100 -1.18 35.37 24.52
N PRO A 101 -0.58 36.27 25.33
CA PRO A 101 0.77 36.08 25.84
C PRO A 101 0.88 34.80 26.69
N GLU A 102 2.01 34.10 26.59
CA GLU A 102 2.22 32.81 27.28
C GLU A 102 2.01 32.88 28.80
N GLU A 103 2.36 34.02 29.41
CA GLU A 103 2.14 34.30 30.83
C GLU A 103 0.64 34.33 31.22
N GLU A 104 -0.24 34.81 30.33
CA GLU A 104 -1.69 34.84 30.54
C GLU A 104 -2.34 33.46 30.32
N ILE A 105 -1.75 32.61 29.48
CA ILE A 105 -2.21 31.23 29.24
C ILE A 105 -2.08 30.41 30.52
N VAL A 106 -0.96 30.56 31.24
CA VAL A 106 -0.70 29.86 32.50
C VAL A 106 -1.69 30.30 33.59
N GLU A 107 -1.99 31.60 33.68
CA GLU A 107 -2.97 32.15 34.63
C GLU A 107 -4.40 31.66 34.31
N THR A 108 -4.75 31.61 33.03
CA THR A 108 -6.05 31.16 32.51
C THR A 108 -6.27 29.66 32.77
N LYS A 109 -5.30 28.80 32.43
CA LYS A 109 -5.35 27.35 32.74
C LYS A 109 -5.45 27.07 34.24
N ARG A 110 -4.78 27.86 35.09
CA ARG A 110 -4.88 27.77 36.56
C ARG A 110 -6.26 28.14 37.10
N ARG A 111 -6.99 29.04 36.45
CA ARG A 111 -8.38 29.38 36.84
C ARG A 111 -9.35 28.24 36.51
N PHE A 112 -9.15 27.55 35.38
CA PHE A 112 -10.02 26.45 34.94
C PHE A 112 -9.80 25.14 35.70
N ALA A 113 -8.55 24.81 36.08
CA ALA A 113 -8.24 23.62 36.89
C ALA A 113 -8.84 23.63 38.31
N ARG A 114 -9.43 24.75 38.75
CA ARG A 114 -10.08 24.90 40.07
C ARG A 114 -11.58 24.59 40.06
N GLN A 115 -12.17 24.24 38.92
CA GLN A 115 -13.55 23.76 38.88
C GLN A 115 -13.57 22.21 38.91
N PRO A 116 -14.22 21.58 39.91
CA PRO A 116 -14.28 20.13 39.98
C PRO A 116 -15.25 19.55 38.92
N PRO A 117 -14.87 18.47 38.22
CA PRO A 117 -15.77 17.80 37.29
C PRO A 117 -16.90 17.10 38.05
N SER A 118 -18.14 17.40 37.67
CA SER A 118 -19.31 16.68 38.16
C SER A 118 -19.48 15.37 37.38
N SER A 119 -19.54 14.26 38.11
CA SER A 119 -19.95 12.91 37.70
C SER A 119 -18.84 11.90 37.36
N MET A 120 -18.50 11.06 38.34
CA MET A 120 -18.29 9.62 38.15
C MET A 120 -18.59 8.92 39.49
N LYS A 121 -19.65 8.10 39.52
CA LYS A 121 -20.00 7.22 40.65
C LYS A 121 -19.49 5.81 40.33
N ASN A 122 -18.58 5.29 41.14
CA ASN A 122 -18.09 3.91 41.07
C ASN A 122 -19.17 2.91 41.54
N LYS A 123 -19.23 1.75 40.87
CA LYS A 123 -20.03 0.57 41.27
C LYS A 123 -19.05 -0.57 41.64
N PRO A 124 -19.27 -1.34 42.73
CA PRO A 124 -18.38 -2.44 43.12
C PRO A 124 -18.72 -3.74 42.37
N ARG A 125 -17.70 -4.59 42.15
CA ARG A 125 -17.81 -5.98 41.68
C ARG A 125 -17.77 -6.91 42.88
N ASP A 126 -18.75 -7.81 42.95
CA ASP A 126 -18.83 -8.92 43.91
C ASP A 126 -18.49 -10.22 43.18
N ASP A 127 -17.33 -10.81 43.45
CA ASP A 127 -17.03 -12.22 43.13
C ASP A 127 -16.31 -12.85 44.33
N PRO A 128 -16.66 -14.09 44.73
CA PRO A 128 -16.08 -14.75 45.90
C PRO A 128 -14.71 -15.40 45.60
N GLU A 129 -13.77 -15.28 46.54
CA GLU A 129 -12.46 -15.93 46.52
C GLU A 129 -12.58 -17.47 46.63
N PRO A 130 -11.69 -18.23 45.94
CA PRO A 130 -11.67 -19.68 46.02
C PRO A 130 -11.04 -20.19 47.33
N ASP A 131 -11.57 -21.31 47.80
CA ASP A 131 -11.22 -22.05 49.01
C ASP A 131 -9.73 -22.48 49.03
N PRO A 132 -8.92 -22.00 50.00
CA PRO A 132 -7.49 -22.29 50.07
C PRO A 132 -7.14 -23.71 50.54
N ASP A 133 -8.11 -24.55 50.91
CA ASP A 133 -7.85 -25.83 51.59
C ASP A 133 -8.06 -27.10 50.72
N ALA A 134 -8.14 -27.00 49.39
CA ALA A 134 -8.24 -28.18 48.51
C ALA A 134 -6.90 -28.98 48.48
N PRO A 135 -6.88 -30.27 48.87
CA PRO A 135 -5.64 -31.06 48.95
C PRO A 135 -5.07 -31.38 47.57
N MET A 136 -3.78 -31.09 47.39
CA MET A 136 -2.97 -31.47 46.22
C MET A 136 -2.66 -32.97 46.26
N ASP A 137 -3.00 -33.69 45.18
CA ASP A 137 -2.68 -35.11 44.98
C ASP A 137 -1.31 -35.23 44.27
N ASP A 138 -0.26 -35.56 45.03
CA ASP A 138 1.15 -35.60 44.60
C ASP A 138 1.55 -36.89 43.84
N GLY A 139 0.63 -37.49 43.08
CA GLY A 139 0.92 -38.65 42.25
C GLY A 139 1.82 -38.32 41.05
N PRO A 140 2.90 -39.07 40.77
CA PRO A 140 3.69 -38.87 39.55
C PRO A 140 2.82 -39.19 38.31
N PRO A 141 2.83 -38.33 37.27
CA PRO A 141 2.00 -38.53 36.10
C PRO A 141 2.39 -39.84 35.38
N PRO A 142 1.41 -40.61 34.88
CA PRO A 142 1.66 -41.85 34.17
C PRO A 142 2.50 -41.60 32.91
N LYS A 143 3.60 -42.33 32.76
CA LYS A 143 4.54 -42.26 31.62
C LYS A 143 4.07 -43.06 30.41
N ASP A 144 2.79 -42.97 30.05
CA ASP A 144 2.22 -43.73 28.95
C ASP A 144 1.75 -42.81 27.81
N GLY A 145 2.38 -42.97 26.64
CA GLY A 145 1.78 -42.66 25.34
C GLY A 145 1.85 -41.22 24.86
N LEU A 146 3.00 -40.77 24.35
CA LEU A 146 2.99 -39.78 23.27
C LEU A 146 2.30 -40.45 22.08
N GLY A 147 0.99 -40.22 21.94
CA GLY A 147 0.23 -40.63 20.76
C GLY A 147 0.92 -40.17 19.47
N PRO A 148 0.65 -40.82 18.33
CA PRO A 148 1.23 -40.41 17.05
C PRO A 148 1.04 -38.90 16.87
N ARG A 149 2.13 -38.19 16.59
CA ARG A 149 2.08 -36.74 16.34
C ARG A 149 0.94 -36.49 15.35
N PRO A 150 0.04 -35.53 15.61
CA PRO A 150 -1.02 -35.19 14.67
C PRO A 150 -0.35 -34.97 13.31
N THR A 151 -0.74 -35.78 12.34
CA THR A 151 -0.23 -35.69 10.97
C THR A 151 -0.49 -34.27 10.50
N THR A 152 0.54 -33.58 10.02
CA THR A 152 0.39 -32.26 9.39
C THR A 152 -0.77 -32.37 8.39
N PRO A 153 -1.80 -31.50 8.48
CA PRO A 153 -2.92 -31.55 7.55
C PRO A 153 -2.37 -31.51 6.12
N PRO A 154 -2.94 -32.28 5.18
CA PRO A 154 -2.45 -32.34 3.82
C PRO A 154 -2.42 -30.93 3.23
N LYS A 155 -1.31 -30.58 2.58
CA LYS A 155 -1.12 -29.28 1.92
C LYS A 155 -2.23 -29.13 0.87
N ILE A 156 -3.07 -28.11 1.01
CA ILE A 156 -4.08 -27.77 0.01
C ILE A 156 -3.36 -27.38 -1.29
N VAL A 157 -3.83 -27.92 -2.40
CA VAL A 157 -3.30 -27.64 -3.74
C VAL A 157 -4.39 -26.98 -4.56
N TYR A 158 -4.06 -25.84 -5.14
CA TYR A 158 -4.92 -25.12 -6.07
C TYR A 158 -4.51 -25.40 -7.51
N TRP A 159 -5.49 -25.38 -8.40
CA TRP A 159 -5.30 -25.61 -9.82
C TRP A 159 -6.06 -24.58 -10.64
N THR A 160 -5.66 -24.46 -11.91
CA THR A 160 -6.31 -23.64 -12.91
C THR A 160 -6.57 -24.49 -14.15
N ALA A 161 -7.82 -24.56 -14.59
CA ALA A 161 -8.24 -25.28 -15.79
C ALA A 161 -8.39 -24.29 -16.95
N ALA A 162 -7.76 -24.57 -18.10
CA ALA A 162 -7.91 -23.78 -19.32
C ALA A 162 -9.07 -24.30 -20.16
N ALA A 163 -9.90 -23.38 -20.67
CA ALA A 163 -10.92 -23.72 -21.65
C ALA A 163 -10.25 -24.19 -22.96
N LYS A 164 -10.87 -25.16 -23.64
CA LYS A 164 -10.37 -25.64 -24.94
C LYS A 164 -10.79 -24.73 -26.10
N ASP A 165 -12.01 -24.22 -26.04
CA ASP A 165 -12.53 -23.24 -26.99
C ASP A 165 -13.20 -22.09 -26.21
N PRO A 166 -12.51 -20.94 -26.07
CA PRO A 166 -13.03 -19.80 -25.31
C PRO A 166 -14.40 -19.27 -25.78
N LYS A 167 -14.80 -19.57 -27.02
CA LYS A 167 -16.06 -19.10 -27.62
C LYS A 167 -17.19 -20.11 -27.56
N ASN A 168 -16.90 -21.38 -27.24
CA ASN A 168 -17.91 -22.44 -27.16
C ASN A 168 -18.68 -22.36 -25.83
N LYS A 169 -19.72 -21.53 -25.79
CA LYS A 169 -20.52 -21.28 -24.58
C LYS A 169 -21.10 -22.55 -23.96
N ASP A 170 -21.64 -23.47 -24.77
CA ASP A 170 -22.25 -24.70 -24.28
C ASP A 170 -21.20 -25.68 -23.73
N GLY A 171 -20.09 -25.85 -24.45
CA GLY A 171 -18.96 -26.65 -23.99
C GLY A 171 -18.34 -26.11 -22.70
N ASN A 172 -18.20 -24.78 -22.61
CA ASN A 172 -17.71 -24.09 -21.42
C ASN A 172 -18.65 -24.28 -20.23
N LYS A 173 -19.97 -24.18 -20.42
CA LYS A 173 -20.93 -24.45 -19.36
C LYS A 173 -20.85 -25.90 -18.87
N ASN A 174 -20.69 -26.86 -19.78
CA ASN A 174 -20.50 -28.28 -19.43
C ASN A 174 -19.22 -28.52 -18.62
N ALA A 175 -18.11 -27.85 -18.99
CA ALA A 175 -16.87 -27.91 -18.23
C ALA A 175 -17.03 -27.28 -16.83
N GLU A 176 -17.65 -26.11 -16.75
CA GLU A 176 -17.90 -25.41 -15.48
C GLU A 176 -18.75 -26.25 -14.51
N ASP A 177 -19.81 -26.90 -15.01
CA ASP A 177 -20.64 -27.81 -14.22
C ASP A 177 -19.87 -29.04 -13.74
N ALA A 178 -19.02 -29.60 -14.60
CA ALA A 178 -18.17 -30.74 -14.25
C ALA A 178 -17.14 -30.35 -13.18
N ILE A 179 -16.51 -29.17 -13.29
CA ILE A 179 -15.57 -28.64 -12.30
C ILE A 179 -16.30 -28.40 -10.98
N SER A 180 -17.43 -27.69 -11.01
CA SER A 180 -18.23 -27.37 -9.83
C SER A 180 -18.65 -28.63 -9.06
N ALA A 181 -19.00 -29.71 -9.76
CA ALA A 181 -19.35 -30.99 -9.13
C ALA A 181 -18.18 -31.67 -8.39
N LYS A 182 -16.93 -31.25 -8.64
CA LYS A 182 -15.72 -31.78 -7.98
C LYS A 182 -15.20 -30.90 -6.86
N LEU A 183 -15.62 -29.64 -6.79
CA LEU A 183 -15.18 -28.71 -5.76
C LEU A 183 -15.97 -28.91 -4.47
N LYS A 184 -15.27 -28.84 -3.32
CA LYS A 184 -15.93 -28.80 -2.01
C LYS A 184 -16.77 -27.54 -1.83
N ASP A 185 -16.30 -26.43 -2.40
CA ASP A 185 -16.97 -25.13 -2.36
C ASP A 185 -16.89 -24.47 -3.75
N PRO A 186 -17.88 -24.72 -4.63
CA PRO A 186 -17.90 -24.16 -5.97
C PRO A 186 -17.92 -22.62 -6.00
N LYS A 187 -18.31 -21.95 -4.91
CA LYS A 187 -18.37 -20.49 -4.84
C LYS A 187 -16.98 -19.84 -4.80
N LYS A 188 -15.93 -20.60 -4.52
CA LYS A 188 -14.54 -20.13 -4.53
C LYS A 188 -13.90 -20.19 -5.92
N MET A 189 -14.52 -20.88 -6.87
CA MET A 189 -14.04 -20.95 -8.24
C MET A 189 -14.06 -19.55 -8.87
N ILE A 190 -12.96 -19.17 -9.51
CA ILE A 190 -12.87 -17.91 -10.26
C ILE A 190 -13.04 -18.23 -11.74
N VAL A 191 -14.03 -17.61 -12.37
CA VAL A 191 -14.23 -17.69 -13.83
C VAL A 191 -13.30 -16.68 -14.50
N ILE A 192 -12.31 -17.17 -15.24
CA ILE A 192 -11.28 -16.32 -15.87
C ILE A 192 -11.75 -15.99 -17.29
N LYS A 193 -12.19 -14.76 -17.51
CA LYS A 193 -12.61 -14.25 -18.82
C LYS A 193 -11.51 -13.43 -19.46
N ASP A 194 -11.52 -13.32 -20.78
CA ASP A 194 -10.62 -12.42 -21.47
C ASP A 194 -10.92 -10.98 -21.06
N PHE A 195 -9.90 -10.26 -20.60
CA PHE A 195 -10.06 -8.91 -20.09
C PHE A 195 -10.59 -7.92 -21.14
N LYS A 196 -10.33 -8.17 -22.42
CA LYS A 196 -10.75 -7.31 -23.53
C LYS A 196 -12.09 -7.75 -24.14
N ASP A 197 -12.52 -8.98 -23.89
CA ASP A 197 -13.79 -9.54 -24.36
C ASP A 197 -14.40 -10.47 -23.31
N ASP A 198 -15.27 -9.91 -22.47
CA ASP A 198 -15.99 -10.63 -21.40
C ASP A 198 -16.84 -11.82 -21.89
N ASN A 199 -17.02 -11.98 -23.20
CA ASN A 199 -17.69 -13.14 -23.79
C ASN A 199 -16.77 -14.34 -24.03
N GLN A 200 -15.44 -14.15 -23.94
CA GLN A 200 -14.46 -15.21 -24.12
C GLN A 200 -14.02 -15.76 -22.76
N LEU A 201 -14.25 -17.05 -22.55
CA LEU A 201 -13.82 -17.74 -21.33
C LEU A 201 -12.42 -18.33 -21.51
N LEU A 202 -11.44 -17.86 -20.76
CA LEU A 202 -10.08 -18.39 -20.80
C LEU A 202 -9.93 -19.65 -19.95
N GLY A 203 -10.66 -19.74 -18.84
CA GLY A 203 -10.57 -20.87 -17.93
C GLY A 203 -11.24 -20.65 -16.58
N TRP A 204 -10.86 -21.48 -15.61
CA TRP A 204 -11.34 -21.46 -14.24
C TRP A 204 -10.16 -21.60 -13.27
N GLY A 205 -9.99 -20.66 -12.36
CA GLY A 205 -8.93 -20.62 -11.35
C GLY A 205 -9.42 -20.94 -9.95
N ASN A 206 -8.48 -21.00 -9.00
CA ASN A 206 -8.73 -21.27 -7.58
C ASN A 206 -9.44 -22.62 -7.32
N LEU A 207 -9.07 -23.66 -8.08
CA LEU A 207 -9.70 -24.97 -8.01
C LEU A 207 -9.03 -25.84 -6.93
N GLU A 208 -9.67 -26.03 -5.77
CA GLU A 208 -9.21 -26.99 -4.75
C GLU A 208 -9.57 -28.42 -5.17
N LEU A 209 -8.66 -29.08 -5.89
CA LEU A 209 -8.85 -30.43 -6.42
C LEU A 209 -7.81 -31.39 -5.83
N ASP A 210 -8.26 -32.60 -5.50
CA ASP A 210 -7.35 -33.73 -5.30
C ASP A 210 -6.88 -34.31 -6.64
N ASP A 211 -5.87 -35.17 -6.61
CA ASP A 211 -5.27 -35.77 -7.80
C ASP A 211 -6.28 -36.61 -8.62
N THR A 212 -7.29 -37.19 -7.97
CA THR A 212 -8.31 -38.01 -8.65
C THR A 212 -9.28 -37.11 -9.41
N ALA A 213 -9.82 -36.09 -8.76
CA ALA A 213 -10.70 -35.09 -9.38
C ALA A 213 -10.00 -34.37 -10.54
N LYS A 214 -8.72 -34.01 -10.37
CA LYS A 214 -7.90 -33.47 -11.46
C LYS A 214 -7.81 -34.43 -12.65
N ALA A 215 -7.45 -35.70 -12.42
CA ALA A 215 -7.29 -36.68 -13.50
C ALA A 215 -8.60 -37.00 -14.23
N GLU A 216 -9.75 -36.85 -13.56
CA GLU A 216 -11.07 -36.93 -14.19
C GLU A 216 -11.38 -35.71 -15.05
N LEU A 217 -11.11 -34.50 -14.55
CA LEU A 217 -11.33 -33.26 -15.29
C LEU A 217 -10.40 -33.13 -16.50
N GLU A 218 -9.17 -33.67 -16.44
CA GLU A 218 -8.26 -33.74 -17.58
C GLU A 218 -8.81 -34.56 -18.77
N LYS A 219 -9.83 -35.38 -18.55
CA LYS A 219 -10.52 -36.15 -19.61
C LYS A 219 -11.73 -35.41 -20.20
N ASN A 220 -12.11 -34.27 -19.64
CA ASN A 220 -13.24 -33.49 -20.14
C ASN A 220 -12.88 -32.89 -21.51
N GLU A 221 -13.72 -33.11 -22.52
CA GLU A 221 -13.42 -32.72 -23.90
C GLU A 221 -13.35 -31.20 -24.14
N PHE A 222 -13.85 -30.39 -23.20
CA PHE A 222 -13.89 -28.93 -23.23
C PHE A 222 -12.80 -28.27 -22.37
N ILE A 223 -12.02 -29.05 -21.62
CA ILE A 223 -10.85 -28.58 -20.87
C ILE A 223 -9.61 -28.92 -21.68
N SER A 224 -8.79 -27.93 -22.01
CA SER A 224 -7.54 -28.17 -22.75
C SER A 224 -6.42 -28.66 -21.84
N LYS A 225 -6.36 -28.13 -20.61
CA LYS A 225 -5.27 -28.37 -19.66
C LYS A 225 -5.68 -27.98 -18.23
N ILE A 226 -5.04 -28.61 -17.24
CA ILE A 226 -5.05 -28.18 -15.85
C ILE A 226 -3.61 -27.89 -15.39
N VAL A 227 -3.38 -26.68 -14.89
CA VAL A 227 -2.09 -26.19 -14.38
C VAL A 227 -2.17 -26.10 -12.86
N LYS A 228 -1.08 -26.42 -12.18
CA LYS A 228 -1.01 -26.27 -10.72
C LYS A 228 -0.75 -24.81 -10.38
N ASP A 229 -1.61 -24.22 -9.55
CA ASP A 229 -1.34 -22.92 -8.94
C ASP A 229 -0.50 -23.17 -7.68
N GLU A 230 0.82 -23.17 -7.86
CA GLU A 230 1.74 -23.22 -6.74
C GLU A 230 2.07 -21.82 -6.28
N LYS A 231 1.50 -21.37 -5.16
CA LYS A 231 2.18 -20.34 -4.39
C LYS A 231 3.55 -20.88 -4.01
N VAL A 232 4.61 -20.21 -4.46
CA VAL A 232 5.92 -20.34 -3.82
C VAL A 232 5.79 -19.58 -2.50
N LEU A 233 5.14 -20.24 -1.55
CA LEU A 233 5.22 -19.85 -0.16
C LEU A 233 6.71 -19.69 0.14
N ASN A 234 7.07 -18.68 0.93
CA ASN A 234 8.35 -18.63 1.62
C ASN A 234 8.48 -19.83 2.58
N SER A 235 8.33 -21.08 2.10
CA SER A 235 8.45 -22.33 2.85
C SER A 235 9.88 -22.56 3.34
N GLY A 236 10.81 -21.66 3.00
CA GLY A 236 12.15 -21.56 3.58
C GLY A 236 12.34 -20.39 4.55
N ARG A 237 11.32 -19.60 4.91
CA ARG A 237 11.36 -18.91 6.20
C ARG A 237 11.13 -20.00 7.25
N SER A 238 12.20 -20.75 7.57
CA SER A 238 12.29 -21.21 8.95
C SER A 238 12.00 -19.97 9.78
N LYS A 239 11.18 -20.10 10.82
CA LYS A 239 11.17 -19.12 11.92
C LYS A 239 12.56 -19.10 12.55
N HIS A 240 13.61 -18.73 11.81
CA HIS A 240 14.71 -18.01 12.40
C HIS A 240 14.07 -16.75 12.94
N GLN A 241 13.60 -16.89 14.18
CA GLN A 241 13.97 -15.95 15.23
C GLN A 241 15.46 -15.64 15.02
N LEU A 242 15.78 -14.76 14.07
CA LEU A 242 16.78 -13.73 14.34
C LEU A 242 16.37 -13.24 15.71
N ASP A 243 17.23 -13.53 16.68
CA ASP A 243 16.98 -13.32 18.10
C ASP A 243 16.24 -11.99 18.24
N LYS A 244 14.92 -12.03 18.50
CA LYS A 244 14.03 -10.85 18.49
C LYS A 244 14.48 -9.78 19.49
N ARG A 245 15.53 -10.08 20.25
CA ARG A 245 16.33 -9.16 21.04
C ARG A 245 17.25 -8.35 20.14
N ILE A 246 16.66 -7.38 19.45
CA ILE A 246 17.34 -6.09 19.41
C ILE A 246 17.59 -5.75 20.90
N PRO A 247 18.84 -5.55 21.37
CA PRO A 247 19.09 -5.33 22.79
C PRO A 247 18.18 -4.20 23.29
N ARG A 248 17.49 -4.36 24.44
CA ARG A 248 16.59 -3.32 25.00
C ARG A 248 17.24 -1.93 25.07
N ALA A 249 18.56 -1.87 25.24
CA ALA A 249 19.33 -0.64 25.23
C ALA A 249 19.30 0.12 23.88
N TRP A 250 19.10 -0.59 22.78
CA TRP A 250 18.92 0.01 21.46
C TRP A 250 17.54 0.67 21.39
N HIS A 251 16.44 -0.07 21.58
CA HIS A 251 15.08 0.51 21.51
C HIS A 251 14.84 1.68 22.49
N ALA A 252 15.35 1.60 23.72
CA ALA A 252 15.20 2.67 24.72
C ALA A 252 15.99 3.96 24.41
N MET A 253 17.07 3.88 23.62
CA MET A 253 17.74 5.06 23.06
C MET A 253 16.92 5.66 21.90
N TYR A 254 16.28 4.84 21.06
CA TYR A 254 15.56 5.30 19.87
C TYR A 254 14.18 5.92 20.13
N THR A 255 13.38 5.40 21.04
CA THR A 255 12.02 5.95 21.29
C THR A 255 12.05 7.34 21.93
N ASN A 256 13.02 7.61 22.81
CA ASN A 256 13.16 8.92 23.45
C ASN A 256 13.80 9.96 22.51
N ASP A 257 14.81 9.58 21.72
CA ASP A 257 15.48 10.52 20.80
C ASP A 257 14.67 10.79 19.52
N VAL A 258 13.96 9.81 18.95
CA VAL A 258 13.15 10.00 17.72
C VAL A 258 11.91 10.87 18.00
N LEU A 259 11.20 10.64 19.11
CA LEU A 259 10.05 11.49 19.49
C LEU A 259 10.49 12.91 19.91
N ALA A 260 11.67 13.04 20.54
CA ALA A 260 12.26 14.34 20.83
C ALA A 260 12.87 15.03 19.58
N HIS A 261 13.30 14.28 18.56
CA HIS A 261 13.80 14.83 17.29
C HIS A 261 12.68 15.24 16.34
N LEU A 262 11.64 14.42 16.18
CA LEU A 262 10.53 14.72 15.25
C LEU A 262 9.76 15.98 15.65
N SER A 263 9.75 16.32 16.95
CA SER A 263 9.16 17.57 17.46
C SER A 263 10.06 18.82 17.28
N GLN A 264 11.31 18.66 16.81
CA GLN A 264 12.30 19.75 16.75
C GLN A 264 12.70 20.21 15.34
N TYR A 265 12.19 19.60 14.26
CA TYR A 265 12.62 19.92 12.90
C TYR A 265 11.62 20.79 12.12
N PRO A 266 11.94 22.08 11.87
CA PRO A 266 11.34 22.82 10.76
C PRO A 266 11.89 22.29 9.42
N THR A 267 11.00 22.27 8.43
CA THR A 267 11.02 21.61 7.11
C THR A 267 12.15 21.93 6.12
N ASN A 268 13.37 22.30 6.52
CA ASN A 268 14.43 22.64 5.58
C ASN A 268 15.76 21.94 5.85
N ARG A 269 15.95 20.77 5.18
CA ARG A 269 17.16 19.94 5.02
C ARG A 269 17.88 19.52 6.33
N PRO A 270 18.25 18.23 6.48
CA PRO A 270 19.18 17.87 7.55
C PRO A 270 20.54 18.57 7.32
N PRO A 271 21.18 19.09 8.38
CA PRO A 271 22.46 19.76 8.25
C PRO A 271 23.54 18.76 7.80
N PRO A 272 24.48 19.16 6.94
CA PRO A 272 25.62 18.32 6.62
C PRO A 272 26.53 18.23 7.84
N GLY A 273 26.69 17.04 8.41
CA GLY A 273 27.75 16.74 9.38
C GLY A 273 27.34 15.87 10.56
N ASN A 274 27.98 14.70 10.66
CA ASN A 274 28.33 13.95 11.88
C ASN A 274 27.23 13.33 12.78
N LEU A 275 25.94 13.44 12.46
CA LEU A 275 24.89 12.58 13.05
C LEU A 275 24.43 11.45 12.11
N ALA A 276 25.20 11.20 11.05
CA ALA A 276 25.03 10.10 10.09
C ALA A 276 25.43 8.71 10.66
N LEU A 277 25.35 8.51 11.97
CA LEU A 277 25.63 7.21 12.59
C LEU A 277 24.49 6.20 12.40
N ASP A 278 23.37 6.64 11.84
CA ASP A 278 22.20 5.81 11.58
C ASP A 278 21.60 6.17 10.21
N THR A 279 22.32 5.86 9.13
CA THR A 279 21.85 6.07 7.74
C THR A 279 20.96 4.93 7.21
N ASN A 280 20.50 4.04 8.09
CA ASN A 280 19.48 3.03 7.77
C ASN A 280 18.06 3.62 7.67
N TRP A 281 17.91 4.92 7.91
CA TRP A 281 16.61 5.54 8.12
C TRP A 281 16.29 6.39 6.91
N TYR A 282 15.27 5.95 6.19
CA TYR A 282 14.53 6.74 5.23
C TYR A 282 13.89 7.93 5.96
N VAL A 283 14.63 9.02 6.14
CA VAL A 283 14.09 10.27 6.73
C VAL A 283 13.39 11.05 5.64
N TYR A 284 12.24 10.55 5.22
CA TYR A 284 11.36 11.27 4.29
C TYR A 284 10.61 12.38 4.98
N ASN A 285 10.45 13.50 4.27
CA ASN A 285 9.75 14.66 4.79
C ASN A 285 8.31 14.28 5.14
N SER A 286 7.81 14.78 6.28
CA SER A 286 6.44 14.54 6.75
C SER A 286 5.35 14.92 5.76
N HIS A 287 5.69 15.77 4.77
CA HIS A 287 4.76 16.27 3.76
C HIS A 287 4.76 15.47 2.44
N GLU A 288 5.57 14.42 2.31
CA GLU A 288 5.67 13.67 1.06
C GLU A 288 4.37 12.92 0.74
N GLY A 289 3.92 13.02 -0.53
CA GLY A 289 2.70 12.35 -1.02
C GLY A 289 1.48 13.26 -1.21
N LEU A 290 1.56 14.52 -0.78
CA LEU A 290 0.50 15.51 -0.98
C LEU A 290 0.82 16.42 -2.17
N ARG A 291 -0.12 16.54 -3.11
CA ARG A 291 -0.01 17.47 -4.23
C ARG A 291 -0.35 18.90 -3.81
N THR A 292 0.11 19.86 -4.61
CA THR A 292 -0.21 21.29 -4.46
C THR A 292 -1.71 21.60 -4.55
N ASP A 293 -2.48 20.76 -5.25
CA ASP A 293 -3.95 20.83 -5.34
C ASP A 293 -4.66 20.15 -4.15
N LEU A 294 -3.92 19.77 -3.11
CA LEU A 294 -4.36 19.05 -1.90
C LEU A 294 -4.97 17.67 -2.18
N ARG A 295 -4.85 17.15 -3.41
CA ARG A 295 -5.25 15.79 -3.73
C ARG A 295 -4.10 14.86 -3.40
N GLY A 296 -4.30 13.90 -2.50
CA GLY A 296 -3.31 12.87 -2.22
C GLY A 296 -3.04 11.96 -3.43
N VAL A 297 -1.83 11.40 -3.49
CA VAL A 297 -1.51 10.26 -4.36
C VAL A 297 -2.02 8.98 -3.70
N TYR A 298 -2.61 8.08 -4.49
CA TYR A 298 -3.18 6.82 -4.00
C TYR A 298 -2.21 5.67 -4.21
N ILE A 299 -1.97 4.89 -3.16
CA ILE A 299 -1.23 3.64 -3.24
C ILE A 299 -2.21 2.49 -3.00
N TYR A 300 -2.41 1.69 -4.04
CA TYR A 300 -3.21 0.47 -4.00
C TYR A 300 -2.32 -0.68 -3.57
N VAL A 301 -2.56 -1.24 -2.38
CA VAL A 301 -1.80 -2.37 -1.85
C VAL A 301 -2.59 -3.64 -2.12
N VAL A 302 -2.09 -4.49 -3.02
CA VAL A 302 -2.71 -5.77 -3.40
C VAL A 302 -2.01 -6.91 -2.67
N ASP A 303 -2.60 -7.38 -1.57
CA ASP A 303 -2.03 -8.40 -0.68
C ASP A 303 -3.16 -9.17 0.06
N GLU A 304 -2.81 -10.00 1.03
CA GLU A 304 -3.72 -10.76 1.91
C GLU A 304 -4.49 -9.88 2.91
N GLY A 305 -4.33 -8.56 2.82
CA GLY A 305 -5.03 -7.54 3.58
C GLY A 305 -4.09 -6.48 4.15
N VAL A 306 -4.66 -5.44 4.73
CA VAL A 306 -3.97 -4.43 5.53
C VAL A 306 -4.85 -4.20 6.75
N THR A 307 -4.26 -4.19 7.95
CA THR A 307 -4.97 -3.73 9.15
C THR A 307 -4.96 -2.21 9.14
N VAL A 308 -6.05 -1.64 8.63
CA VAL A 308 -6.14 -0.20 8.35
C VAL A 308 -6.28 0.63 9.63
N ASP A 309 -6.64 0.02 10.74
CA ASP A 309 -6.79 0.60 12.07
C ASP A 309 -5.64 0.22 13.01
N ALA A 310 -4.48 -0.18 12.47
CA ALA A 310 -3.31 -0.44 13.28
C ALA A 310 -2.89 0.83 14.06
N GLU A 311 -2.88 0.73 15.38
CA GLU A 311 -2.40 1.78 16.28
C GLU A 311 -0.96 1.46 16.67
N ALA A 312 -0.02 2.36 16.39
CA ALA A 312 1.37 2.13 16.78
C ALA A 312 1.48 2.17 18.32
N GLU A 313 2.04 1.10 18.89
CA GLU A 313 2.23 0.98 20.32
C GLU A 313 3.72 1.05 20.66
N ALA A 314 4.10 1.96 21.55
CA ALA A 314 5.42 1.97 22.15
C ALA A 314 5.63 0.73 23.06
N GLU A 315 6.89 0.43 23.41
CA GLU A 315 7.23 -0.73 24.24
C GLU A 315 6.55 -0.76 25.62
N ASN A 316 6.08 0.40 26.10
CA ASN A 316 5.34 0.57 27.35
C ASN A 316 3.81 0.52 27.15
N GLU A 317 3.33 -0.03 26.04
CA GLU A 317 1.90 -0.10 25.66
C GLU A 317 1.25 1.28 25.52
N GLN A 318 2.06 2.33 25.34
CA GLN A 318 1.53 3.66 25.04
C GLN A 318 1.19 3.74 23.56
N VAL A 319 -0.09 3.99 23.26
CA VAL A 319 -0.55 4.31 21.91
C VAL A 319 0.09 5.62 21.45
N LEU A 320 0.84 5.54 20.36
CA LEU A 320 1.51 6.67 19.72
C LEU A 320 0.64 7.33 18.64
N GLY A 321 -0.33 6.59 18.10
CA GLY A 321 -1.29 7.08 17.10
C GLY A 321 -1.62 6.04 16.02
N GLU A 322 -2.57 6.38 15.15
CA GLU A 322 -2.93 5.54 14.00
C GLU A 322 -1.79 5.48 12.97
N GLU A 323 -1.38 4.28 12.54
CA GLU A 323 -0.40 4.13 11.46
C GLU A 323 -0.98 4.57 10.10
N PHE A 324 -2.29 4.31 9.90
CA PHE A 324 -3.05 4.78 8.74
C PHE A 324 -4.21 5.68 9.20
N PRO A 325 -3.95 6.97 9.44
CA PRO A 325 -4.94 7.96 9.85
C PRO A 325 -6.23 7.90 9.03
N ALA A 326 -7.37 8.05 9.70
CA ALA A 326 -8.70 7.98 9.08
C ALA A 326 -8.84 8.78 7.78
N ASN A 327 -8.31 10.00 7.74
CA ASN A 327 -8.36 10.89 6.57
C ASN A 327 -7.45 10.44 5.41
N ARG A 328 -6.54 9.50 5.63
CA ARG A 328 -5.63 8.91 4.63
C ARG A 328 -6.07 7.51 4.17
N ARG A 329 -7.12 6.95 4.77
CA ARG A 329 -7.78 5.72 4.30
C ARG A 329 -8.86 6.09 3.28
N GLU A 330 -8.84 5.45 2.12
CA GLU A 330 -9.87 5.69 1.10
C GLU A 330 -10.88 4.55 1.03
N ALA A 331 -10.41 3.31 0.89
CA ALA A 331 -11.27 2.14 0.76
C ALA A 331 -10.51 0.84 1.05
N THR A 332 -11.26 -0.18 1.47
CA THR A 332 -10.85 -1.59 1.39
C THR A 332 -11.74 -2.30 0.39
N ILE A 333 -11.14 -2.88 -0.65
CA ILE A 333 -11.82 -3.65 -1.70
C ILE A 333 -11.49 -5.12 -1.52
N TYR A 334 -12.49 -5.97 -1.64
CA TYR A 334 -12.38 -7.42 -1.43
C TYR A 334 -12.64 -8.18 -2.72
N THR A 335 -11.86 -9.22 -2.99
CA THR A 335 -12.21 -10.17 -4.05
C THR A 335 -13.43 -11.01 -3.65
N ASN A 336 -14.12 -11.57 -4.63
CA ASN A 336 -15.23 -12.49 -4.38
C ASN A 336 -14.79 -13.70 -3.56
N THR A 337 -13.56 -14.18 -3.74
CA THR A 337 -12.98 -15.27 -2.93
C THR A 337 -12.92 -14.90 -1.46
N ILE A 338 -12.43 -13.71 -1.11
CA ILE A 338 -12.34 -13.24 0.27
C ILE A 338 -13.72 -13.07 0.90
N ILE A 339 -14.69 -12.55 0.13
CA ILE A 339 -16.08 -12.44 0.57
C ILE A 339 -16.66 -13.84 0.84
N ALA A 340 -16.50 -14.79 -0.10
CA ALA A 340 -17.00 -16.16 0.04
C ALA A 340 -16.37 -16.91 1.21
N GLN A 341 -15.12 -16.59 1.57
CA GLN A 341 -14.43 -17.14 2.74
C GLN A 341 -14.88 -16.52 4.08
N GLY A 342 -15.74 -15.50 4.06
CA GLY A 342 -16.13 -14.77 5.28
C GLY A 342 -14.99 -13.95 5.88
N ARG A 343 -14.03 -13.53 5.05
CA ARG A 343 -12.80 -12.80 5.44
C ARG A 343 -12.82 -11.33 5.02
N ALA A 344 -13.99 -10.81 4.65
CA ALA A 344 -14.22 -9.41 4.26
C ALA A 344 -14.22 -8.47 5.49
N ARG A 345 -13.05 -8.37 6.12
CA ARG A 345 -12.72 -7.47 7.23
C ARG A 345 -11.46 -6.69 6.87
N GLU A 346 -11.36 -5.44 7.35
CA GLU A 346 -10.24 -4.52 7.09
C GLU A 346 -9.00 -4.85 7.93
N THR A 347 -8.64 -6.14 7.97
CA THR A 347 -7.50 -6.66 8.70
C THR A 347 -6.59 -7.45 7.78
N ASP A 348 -5.30 -7.45 8.09
CA ASP A 348 -4.35 -8.37 7.48
C ASP A 348 -4.50 -9.78 8.07
N ASP A 349 -4.82 -10.74 7.22
CA ASP A 349 -4.99 -12.12 7.63
C ASP A 349 -3.67 -12.91 7.63
N ASN A 350 -2.58 -12.34 7.12
CA ASN A 350 -1.27 -12.96 7.15
C ASN A 350 -0.69 -12.91 8.57
N ASP A 351 -0.22 -14.05 9.07
CA ASP A 351 0.36 -14.14 10.41
C ASP A 351 1.65 -13.33 10.60
N ASP A 352 2.36 -13.05 9.50
CA ASP A 352 3.56 -12.18 9.47
C ASP A 352 3.20 -10.71 9.16
N SER A 353 1.90 -10.35 9.17
CA SER A 353 1.39 -9.01 8.83
C SER A 353 1.95 -8.46 7.51
N HIS A 354 2.12 -9.32 6.50
CA HIS A 354 2.87 -8.96 5.31
C HIS A 354 2.31 -7.70 4.63
N GLY A 355 1.00 -7.63 4.39
CA GLY A 355 0.39 -6.50 3.70
C GLY A 355 0.39 -5.23 4.55
N THR A 356 0.12 -5.33 5.86
CA THR A 356 0.25 -4.19 6.79
C THR A 356 1.67 -3.64 6.80
N ASN A 357 2.67 -4.51 6.86
CA ASN A 357 4.07 -4.11 6.87
C ASN A 357 4.47 -3.39 5.55
N MET A 358 4.00 -3.89 4.41
CA MET A 358 4.27 -3.24 3.12
C MET A 358 3.55 -1.89 2.99
N ALA A 359 2.31 -1.79 3.47
CA ALA A 359 1.59 -0.52 3.50
C ALA A 359 2.27 0.50 4.44
N SER A 360 2.71 0.06 5.61
CA SER A 360 3.45 0.87 6.60
C SER A 360 4.70 1.48 5.99
N LEU A 361 5.53 0.68 5.31
CA LEU A 361 6.72 1.20 4.61
C LEU A 361 6.39 2.18 3.48
N ALA A 362 5.32 1.95 2.73
CA ALA A 362 4.97 2.80 1.59
C ALA A 362 4.42 4.16 2.03
N LEU A 363 3.50 4.19 3.00
CA LEU A 363 2.70 5.38 3.36
C LEU A 363 2.33 5.51 4.85
N GLY A 364 2.85 4.65 5.72
CA GLY A 364 2.61 4.70 7.16
C GLY A 364 2.94 6.06 7.79
N ALA A 365 2.25 6.42 8.87
CA ALA A 365 2.49 7.65 9.61
C ALA A 365 3.91 7.72 10.19
N PHE A 366 4.43 6.61 10.68
CA PHE A 366 5.69 6.59 11.41
C PHE A 366 6.89 6.42 10.46
N TYR A 367 6.92 5.35 9.67
CA TYR A 367 8.07 5.00 8.80
C TYR A 367 7.77 5.06 7.30
N GLY A 368 6.55 5.47 6.93
CA GLY A 368 6.17 5.57 5.54
C GLY A 368 7.07 6.52 4.77
N VAL A 369 7.40 6.10 3.54
CA VAL A 369 8.10 6.95 2.58
C VAL A 369 7.22 8.14 2.19
N SER A 370 5.98 7.88 1.80
CA SER A 370 5.05 8.91 1.36
C SER A 370 3.93 9.07 2.38
N LYS A 371 4.25 9.68 3.54
CA LYS A 371 3.36 9.78 4.71
C LYS A 371 2.03 10.48 4.46
N LEU A 372 1.86 11.24 3.38
CA LEU A 372 0.58 11.88 3.01
C LEU A 372 -0.12 11.21 1.82
N ALA A 373 0.40 10.09 1.32
CA ALA A 373 -0.33 9.27 0.36
C ALA A 373 -1.56 8.62 1.02
N ARG A 374 -2.52 8.26 0.18
CA ARG A 374 -3.79 7.65 0.58
C ARG A 374 -3.78 6.15 0.31
N LEU A 375 -4.19 5.36 1.29
CA LEU A 375 -4.27 3.91 1.20
C LEU A 375 -5.57 3.47 0.52
N VAL A 376 -5.43 2.62 -0.49
CA VAL A 376 -6.50 1.71 -0.92
C VAL A 376 -6.03 0.28 -0.71
N SER A 377 -6.66 -0.43 0.23
CA SER A 377 -6.34 -1.84 0.49
C SER A 377 -7.13 -2.73 -0.46
N ILE A 378 -6.45 -3.60 -1.21
CA ILE A 378 -7.08 -4.60 -2.07
C ILE A 378 -6.76 -5.97 -1.49
N LYS A 379 -7.74 -6.55 -0.80
CA LYS A 379 -7.57 -7.81 -0.09
C LYS A 379 -7.88 -8.99 -1.01
N THR A 380 -6.86 -9.81 -1.23
CA THR A 380 -6.92 -11.03 -2.04
C THR A 380 -6.58 -12.25 -1.17
N SER A 381 -6.86 -13.44 -1.67
CA SER A 381 -6.30 -14.68 -1.16
C SER A 381 -4.88 -14.89 -1.73
N ASP A 382 -4.33 -16.06 -1.46
CA ASP A 382 -2.95 -16.39 -1.73
C ASP A 382 -2.73 -17.07 -3.11
N THR A 383 -3.78 -17.18 -3.92
CA THR A 383 -3.74 -17.75 -5.28
C THR A 383 -3.45 -16.69 -6.33
N LEU A 384 -2.84 -17.08 -7.45
CA LEU A 384 -2.56 -16.16 -8.56
C LEU A 384 -3.87 -15.65 -9.16
N ALA A 385 -4.86 -16.53 -9.35
CA ALA A 385 -6.16 -16.18 -9.90
C ALA A 385 -6.86 -15.05 -9.12
N ASP A 386 -6.82 -15.13 -7.79
CA ASP A 386 -7.45 -14.12 -6.93
C ASP A 386 -6.62 -12.84 -6.80
N ASN A 387 -5.29 -12.93 -6.87
CA ASN A 387 -4.43 -11.75 -7.00
C ASN A 387 -4.73 -10.98 -8.31
N ASN A 388 -4.92 -11.70 -9.41
CA ASN A 388 -5.31 -11.11 -10.70
C ASN A 388 -6.67 -10.41 -10.63
N GLU A 389 -7.63 -11.03 -9.93
CA GLU A 389 -8.92 -10.40 -9.66
C GLU A 389 -8.77 -9.13 -8.83
N GLY A 390 -7.91 -9.13 -7.81
CA GLY A 390 -7.56 -7.92 -7.05
C GLY A 390 -6.99 -6.81 -7.95
N LEU A 391 -6.06 -7.14 -8.85
CA LEU A 391 -5.51 -6.18 -9.82
C LEU A 391 -6.59 -5.63 -10.76
N ARG A 392 -7.54 -6.46 -11.22
CA ARG A 392 -8.69 -6.00 -12.01
C ARG A 392 -9.55 -5.02 -11.21
N LEU A 393 -9.92 -5.37 -9.98
CA LEU A 393 -10.73 -4.50 -9.12
C LEU A 393 -10.03 -3.16 -8.83
N ALA A 394 -8.71 -3.17 -8.66
CA ALA A 394 -7.93 -1.94 -8.56
C ALA A 394 -8.01 -1.09 -9.83
N TRP A 395 -7.85 -1.71 -11.01
CA TRP A 395 -8.01 -1.04 -12.30
C TRP A 395 -9.40 -0.39 -12.46
N GLU A 396 -10.46 -1.13 -12.13
CA GLU A 396 -11.84 -0.62 -12.19
C GLU A 396 -12.04 0.56 -11.25
N HIS A 397 -11.57 0.42 -10.00
CA HIS A 397 -11.69 1.48 -9.01
C HIS A 397 -10.95 2.75 -9.45
N ILE A 398 -9.72 2.62 -9.98
CA ILE A 398 -8.95 3.75 -10.49
C ILE A 398 -9.67 4.46 -11.64
N ARG A 399 -10.14 3.68 -12.63
CA ARG A 399 -10.83 4.19 -13.81
C ARG A 399 -12.12 4.89 -13.44
N ASN A 400 -12.97 4.23 -12.65
CA ASN A 400 -14.29 4.74 -12.28
C ASN A 400 -14.20 6.01 -11.41
N ASN A 401 -13.07 6.24 -10.74
CA ASN A 401 -12.82 7.43 -9.94
C ASN A 401 -11.93 8.50 -10.63
N ASN A 402 -11.54 8.30 -11.89
CA ASN A 402 -10.65 9.20 -12.64
C ASN A 402 -9.35 9.54 -11.87
N ARG A 403 -8.61 8.51 -11.43
CA ARG A 403 -7.39 8.67 -10.61
C ARG A 403 -6.13 8.15 -11.27
N GLN A 404 -6.16 7.85 -12.56
CA GLN A 404 -5.06 7.23 -13.29
C GLN A 404 -3.74 8.01 -13.22
N ASP A 405 -3.79 9.33 -13.13
CA ASP A 405 -2.63 10.24 -13.06
C ASP A 405 -2.01 10.37 -11.66
N ARG A 406 -2.61 9.75 -10.64
CA ARG A 406 -2.23 9.84 -9.22
C ARG A 406 -2.42 8.53 -8.47
N SER A 407 -2.40 7.41 -9.17
CA SER A 407 -2.51 6.07 -8.59
C SER A 407 -1.25 5.27 -8.89
N ILE A 408 -0.81 4.50 -7.91
CA ILE A 408 0.30 3.55 -7.98
C ILE A 408 -0.21 2.21 -7.43
N ILE A 409 0.15 1.10 -8.06
CA ILE A 409 -0.12 -0.24 -7.52
C ILE A 409 1.15 -0.83 -6.92
N LEU A 410 1.07 -1.21 -5.65
CA LEU A 410 2.02 -2.05 -4.96
C LEU A 410 1.46 -3.48 -4.92
N ASN A 411 2.08 -4.39 -5.67
CA ASN A 411 1.80 -5.83 -5.61
C ASN A 411 3.07 -6.55 -5.11
N PRO A 412 3.28 -6.62 -3.78
CA PRO A 412 4.53 -7.08 -3.20
C PRO A 412 4.68 -8.61 -3.23
N ALA A 413 3.61 -9.33 -3.54
CA ALA A 413 3.60 -10.79 -3.68
C ALA A 413 4.06 -11.22 -5.09
N GLY A 414 4.92 -12.24 -5.14
CA GLY A 414 5.27 -12.96 -6.37
C GLY A 414 4.56 -14.31 -6.41
N HIS A 415 4.15 -14.73 -7.60
CA HIS A 415 3.36 -15.96 -7.80
C HIS A 415 4.07 -16.94 -8.74
N ALA A 416 3.80 -18.23 -8.50
CA ALA A 416 4.18 -19.39 -9.31
C ALA A 416 5.68 -19.65 -9.56
N ASN A 417 5.97 -20.90 -9.93
CA ASN A 417 7.27 -21.32 -10.43
C ASN A 417 7.59 -20.65 -11.79
N PRO A 418 8.88 -20.53 -12.16
CA PRO A 418 9.28 -19.78 -13.34
C PRO A 418 8.87 -20.55 -14.58
N THR A 419 7.81 -20.09 -15.25
CA THR A 419 7.39 -20.67 -16.52
C THR A 419 7.93 -19.83 -17.68
N GLY A 420 8.14 -20.44 -18.84
CA GLY A 420 8.72 -19.76 -20.00
C GLY A 420 7.77 -18.69 -20.58
N ARG A 421 8.24 -17.89 -21.55
CA ARG A 421 7.38 -16.94 -22.29
C ARG A 421 6.17 -17.60 -22.96
N ASN A 422 6.23 -18.92 -23.16
CA ASN A 422 5.19 -19.69 -23.81
C ASN A 422 3.88 -19.80 -23.01
N VAL A 423 3.87 -19.43 -21.72
CA VAL A 423 2.62 -19.44 -20.93
C VAL A 423 1.57 -18.46 -21.42
N LEU A 424 1.99 -17.44 -22.17
CA LEU A 424 1.11 -16.45 -22.78
C LEU A 424 0.55 -16.88 -24.14
N ASN A 425 0.96 -18.03 -24.68
CA ASN A 425 0.52 -18.50 -25.99
C ASN A 425 -0.57 -19.57 -25.81
N PRO A 426 -1.85 -19.28 -26.12
CA PRO A 426 -2.95 -20.24 -25.99
C PRO A 426 -2.75 -21.56 -26.75
N ASN A 427 -1.90 -21.55 -27.78
CA ASN A 427 -1.60 -22.74 -28.59
C ASN A 427 -0.41 -23.55 -28.06
N HIS A 428 0.24 -23.13 -26.97
CA HIS A 428 1.40 -23.82 -26.43
C HIS A 428 1.03 -24.72 -25.25
N ARG A 429 1.70 -25.87 -25.12
CA ARG A 429 1.48 -26.81 -24.01
C ARG A 429 1.72 -26.23 -22.61
N GLU A 430 2.47 -25.13 -22.52
CA GLU A 430 2.79 -24.41 -21.28
C GLU A 430 1.80 -23.30 -20.99
N TYR A 431 0.78 -23.07 -21.83
CA TYR A 431 -0.26 -22.06 -21.62
C TYR A 431 -0.82 -22.14 -20.20
N ASP A 432 -1.01 -20.95 -19.63
CA ASP A 432 -1.61 -20.72 -18.33
C ASP A 432 -2.57 -19.54 -18.46
N PRO A 433 -3.89 -19.77 -18.34
CA PRO A 433 -4.88 -18.70 -18.52
C PRO A 433 -4.78 -17.64 -17.42
N ASP A 434 -4.32 -17.96 -16.21
CA ASP A 434 -4.09 -16.97 -15.16
C ASP A 434 -2.92 -16.05 -15.51
N ALA A 435 -1.82 -16.61 -16.02
CA ALA A 435 -0.69 -15.80 -16.46
C ALA A 435 -1.07 -14.90 -17.65
N PHE A 436 -1.84 -15.43 -18.60
CA PHE A 436 -2.34 -14.65 -19.73
C PHE A 436 -3.28 -13.52 -19.29
N TYR A 437 -4.22 -13.82 -18.39
CA TYR A 437 -5.14 -12.84 -17.85
C TYR A 437 -4.42 -11.76 -17.02
N CYS A 438 -3.49 -12.16 -16.13
CA CYS A 438 -2.63 -11.23 -15.39
C CYS A 438 -1.92 -10.24 -16.32
N ARG A 439 -1.36 -10.75 -17.42
CA ARG A 439 -0.70 -9.92 -18.44
C ARG A 439 -1.66 -8.88 -19.04
N GLN A 440 -2.89 -9.26 -19.37
CA GLN A 440 -3.90 -8.34 -19.91
C GLN A 440 -4.29 -7.24 -18.91
N VAL A 441 -4.51 -7.60 -17.63
CA VAL A 441 -4.84 -6.65 -16.57
C VAL A 441 -3.70 -5.63 -16.37
N LEU A 442 -2.45 -6.10 -16.33
CA LEU A 442 -1.28 -5.24 -16.23
C LEU A 442 -1.13 -4.32 -17.44
N ASP A 443 -1.36 -4.83 -18.65
CA ASP A 443 -1.36 -4.00 -19.85
C ASP A 443 -2.44 -2.91 -19.79
N ALA A 444 -3.64 -3.21 -19.29
CA ALA A 444 -4.71 -2.23 -19.12
C ALA A 444 -4.39 -1.16 -18.05
N LEU A 445 -3.70 -1.53 -16.97
CA LEU A 445 -3.18 -0.58 -15.98
C LEU A 445 -2.13 0.34 -16.58
N PHE A 446 -1.21 -0.20 -17.39
CA PHE A 446 -0.21 0.60 -18.08
C PHE A 446 -0.84 1.53 -19.11
N ASP A 447 -1.89 1.10 -19.80
CA ASP A 447 -2.60 1.94 -20.78
C ASP A 447 -3.36 3.09 -20.09
N LEU A 448 -3.85 2.92 -18.86
CA LEU A 448 -4.32 4.02 -18.01
C LEU A 448 -3.18 4.94 -17.55
N GLY A 449 -1.95 4.45 -17.56
CA GLY A 449 -0.76 5.15 -17.11
C GLY A 449 -0.40 4.89 -15.66
N VAL A 450 -0.99 3.88 -15.03
CA VAL A 450 -0.75 3.51 -13.63
C VAL A 450 0.48 2.60 -13.56
N PRO A 451 1.56 2.99 -12.85
CA PRO A 451 2.68 2.10 -12.61
C PRO A 451 2.28 0.95 -11.66
N VAL A 452 2.77 -0.25 -11.98
CA VAL A 452 2.66 -1.43 -11.10
C VAL A 452 4.06 -1.80 -10.64
N ILE A 453 4.22 -1.92 -9.32
CA ILE A 453 5.49 -2.16 -8.64
C ILE A 453 5.45 -3.51 -7.94
N VAL A 454 6.46 -4.33 -8.19
CA VAL A 454 6.60 -5.68 -7.63
C VAL A 454 8.02 -5.94 -7.11
N GLY A 455 8.15 -6.89 -6.20
CA GLY A 455 9.44 -7.38 -5.74
C GLY A 455 10.14 -8.25 -6.79
N ALA A 456 11.47 -8.24 -6.80
CA ALA A 456 12.28 -9.11 -7.66
C ALA A 456 12.19 -10.60 -7.30
N GLY A 457 11.81 -10.96 -6.07
CA GLY A 457 11.81 -12.33 -5.56
C GLY A 457 12.93 -12.59 -4.55
N ASN A 458 12.66 -13.44 -3.56
CA ASN A 458 13.55 -13.71 -2.40
C ASN A 458 14.28 -15.07 -2.49
N ASP A 459 14.42 -15.59 -3.70
CA ASP A 459 14.78 -16.98 -3.96
C ASP A 459 16.23 -17.19 -4.44
N ARG A 460 17.07 -16.14 -4.36
CA ARG A 460 18.50 -16.24 -4.71
C ARG A 460 19.23 -17.31 -3.89
N ARG A 461 18.90 -17.43 -2.60
CA ARG A 461 19.45 -18.49 -1.72
C ARG A 461 19.15 -19.92 -2.22
N ASN A 462 18.12 -20.07 -3.04
CA ASN A 462 17.76 -21.32 -3.71
C ASN A 462 18.43 -21.47 -5.09
N ARG A 463 19.54 -20.74 -5.32
CA ARG A 463 20.31 -20.70 -6.58
C ARG A 463 19.53 -20.16 -7.78
N ARG A 464 18.50 -19.34 -7.53
CA ARG A 464 17.74 -18.64 -8.57
C ARG A 464 18.20 -17.19 -8.65
N ASP A 465 19.38 -16.97 -9.22
CA ASP A 465 20.05 -15.65 -9.24
C ASP A 465 19.30 -14.58 -10.05
N VAL A 466 18.48 -14.99 -11.01
CA VAL A 466 17.75 -14.10 -11.93
C VAL A 466 16.27 -14.09 -11.59
N VAL A 467 15.64 -12.91 -11.72
CA VAL A 467 14.18 -12.77 -11.56
C VAL A 467 13.48 -13.71 -12.51
N ASP A 468 12.66 -14.60 -11.98
CA ASP A 468 11.99 -15.64 -12.75
C ASP A 468 10.54 -15.91 -12.30
N PHE A 469 10.06 -15.24 -11.25
CA PHE A 469 8.66 -15.24 -10.79
C PHE A 469 7.75 -14.31 -11.57
N TRP A 470 6.45 -14.63 -11.57
CA TRP A 470 5.43 -13.74 -12.11
C TRP A 470 4.97 -12.70 -11.07
N PRO A 471 4.63 -11.48 -11.49
CA PRO A 471 4.75 -10.94 -12.87
C PRO A 471 6.15 -10.37 -13.17
N ALA A 472 7.07 -10.34 -12.19
CA ALA A 472 8.36 -9.64 -12.29
C ALA A 472 9.24 -10.08 -13.47
N ASN A 473 9.18 -11.34 -13.86
CA ASN A 473 9.92 -11.91 -14.98
C ASN A 473 9.46 -11.39 -16.38
N TRP A 474 8.31 -10.71 -16.48
CA TRP A 474 7.88 -10.03 -17.71
C TRP A 474 8.52 -8.66 -17.89
N ALA A 475 9.20 -8.10 -16.88
CA ALA A 475 9.78 -6.76 -16.90
C ALA A 475 10.96 -6.65 -17.89
N GLN A 476 10.66 -6.60 -19.18
CA GLN A 476 11.62 -6.53 -20.29
C GLN A 476 10.94 -5.84 -21.49
N GLY A 477 11.75 -5.24 -22.37
CA GLY A 477 11.24 -4.59 -23.58
C GLY A 477 10.16 -3.54 -23.28
N ASP A 478 9.03 -3.66 -23.97
CA ASP A 478 7.84 -2.80 -23.98
C ASP A 478 6.86 -3.06 -22.82
N PHE A 479 7.20 -3.95 -21.88
CA PHE A 479 6.38 -4.20 -20.70
C PHE A 479 6.96 -3.47 -19.49
N PRO A 480 6.46 -2.25 -19.15
CA PRO A 480 7.11 -1.35 -18.22
C PRO A 480 6.83 -1.63 -16.74
N LEU A 481 6.73 -2.91 -16.38
CA LEU A 481 6.62 -3.33 -14.99
C LEU A 481 7.85 -2.87 -14.18
N LEU A 482 7.62 -2.25 -13.02
CA LEU A 482 8.68 -1.76 -12.15
C LEU A 482 9.04 -2.86 -11.14
N VAL A 483 10.25 -3.41 -11.26
CA VAL A 483 10.73 -4.51 -10.40
C VAL A 483 11.78 -3.98 -9.44
N ALA A 484 11.51 -4.06 -8.14
CA ALA A 484 12.42 -3.64 -7.07
C ALA A 484 13.28 -4.81 -6.58
N GLY A 485 14.60 -4.70 -6.77
CA GLY A 485 15.57 -5.58 -6.13
C GLY A 485 16.00 -5.03 -4.77
N GLU A 486 16.41 -5.91 -3.86
CA GLU A 486 16.87 -5.51 -2.52
C GLU A 486 18.40 -5.40 -2.45
N VAL A 487 18.86 -4.35 -1.79
CA VAL A 487 20.23 -4.10 -1.38
C VAL A 487 20.33 -4.20 0.14
N ASP A 488 21.38 -4.85 0.63
CA ASP A 488 21.71 -4.99 2.05
C ASP A 488 22.39 -3.73 2.61
N TYR A 489 22.57 -3.67 3.94
CA TYR A 489 23.21 -2.51 4.59
C TYR A 489 24.68 -2.32 4.18
N GLU A 490 25.32 -3.34 3.60
CA GLU A 490 26.68 -3.26 3.06
C GLU A 490 26.72 -2.69 1.63
N ARG A 491 25.55 -2.39 1.05
CA ARG A 491 25.36 -1.91 -0.32
C ARG A 491 25.60 -2.98 -1.37
N HIS A 492 25.53 -4.25 -0.99
CA HIS A 492 25.55 -5.37 -1.90
C HIS A 492 24.13 -5.81 -2.23
N ARG A 493 23.99 -6.57 -3.32
CA ARG A 493 22.73 -7.26 -3.60
C ARG A 493 22.48 -8.23 -2.44
N SER A 494 21.33 -8.09 -1.78
CA SER A 494 20.93 -8.95 -0.67
C SER A 494 21.04 -10.44 -1.05
N GLN A 495 21.42 -11.27 -0.08
CA GLN A 495 21.62 -12.71 -0.30
C GLN A 495 20.34 -13.44 -0.72
N ILE A 496 19.17 -12.86 -0.44
CA ILE A 496 17.88 -13.42 -0.86
C ILE A 496 17.36 -12.80 -2.16
N SER A 497 17.76 -11.58 -2.51
CA SER A 497 17.23 -10.87 -3.69
C SER A 497 17.67 -11.50 -5.00
N GLN A 498 16.71 -11.87 -5.83
CA GLN A 498 16.97 -12.15 -7.24
C GLN A 498 17.42 -10.88 -7.99
N GLY A 499 18.09 -11.06 -9.13
CA GLY A 499 18.68 -9.99 -9.93
C GLY A 499 18.55 -10.18 -11.44
N GLY A 500 19.56 -9.72 -12.17
CA GLY A 500 19.60 -9.77 -13.63
C GLY A 500 18.79 -8.65 -14.29
N HIS A 501 18.78 -8.60 -15.63
CA HIS A 501 18.32 -7.45 -16.44
C HIS A 501 16.86 -6.99 -16.20
N ARG A 502 16.03 -7.80 -15.54
CA ARG A 502 14.61 -7.51 -15.26
C ARG A 502 14.38 -6.57 -14.07
N VAL A 503 15.31 -6.54 -13.11
CA VAL A 503 15.27 -5.56 -12.01
C VAL A 503 15.34 -4.15 -12.60
N THR A 504 14.38 -3.30 -12.23
CA THR A 504 14.30 -1.91 -12.71
C THR A 504 15.20 -1.00 -11.87
N THR A 505 15.10 -1.11 -10.55
CA THR A 505 15.95 -0.38 -9.59
C THR A 505 16.22 -1.26 -8.38
N TRP A 506 17.29 -0.94 -7.68
CA TRP A 506 17.65 -1.53 -6.40
C TRP A 506 17.21 -0.60 -5.27
N VAL A 507 16.89 -1.16 -4.10
CA VAL A 507 16.38 -0.41 -2.95
C VAL A 507 16.98 -0.98 -1.68
N PHE A 508 17.42 -0.12 -0.77
CA PHE A 508 17.80 -0.57 0.57
C PHE A 508 16.54 -0.94 1.34
N SER A 509 16.36 -2.20 1.67
CA SER A 509 15.22 -2.62 2.49
C SER A 509 15.62 -3.55 3.62
N GLU A 510 16.91 -3.88 3.74
CA GLU A 510 17.36 -4.68 4.86
C GLU A 510 17.28 -3.85 6.15
N ARG A 511 16.53 -4.38 7.11
CA ARG A 511 16.20 -3.72 8.38
C ARG A 511 15.27 -2.51 8.27
N ALA A 512 14.39 -2.50 7.29
CA ALA A 512 13.35 -1.47 7.19
C ALA A 512 12.38 -1.58 8.39
N GLN A 513 12.14 -0.47 9.09
CA GLN A 513 11.21 -0.43 10.22
C GLN A 513 9.78 -0.22 9.75
N THR A 514 8.85 -0.92 10.40
CA THR A 514 7.45 -0.99 10.00
C THR A 514 6.56 -1.17 11.24
N ILE A 515 5.26 -0.97 11.07
CA ILE A 515 4.23 -1.28 12.06
C ILE A 515 3.53 -2.58 11.65
N ASN A 516 3.46 -3.52 12.59
CA ASN A 516 2.74 -4.77 12.44
C ASN A 516 1.22 -4.59 12.56
N ARG A 517 0.47 -5.64 12.21
CA ARG A 517 -1.00 -5.64 12.35
C ARG A 517 -1.49 -5.50 13.79
N ASP A 518 -0.65 -5.79 14.76
CA ASP A 518 -0.93 -5.65 16.20
C ASP A 518 -0.41 -4.33 16.78
N GLY A 519 0.04 -3.40 15.93
CA GLY A 519 0.55 -2.11 16.37
C GLY A 519 2.02 -2.11 16.79
N THR A 520 2.65 -3.28 16.90
CA THR A 520 4.04 -3.37 17.36
C THR A 520 5.02 -2.96 16.28
N PHE A 521 6.14 -2.39 16.69
CA PHE A 521 7.27 -2.11 15.80
C PHE A 521 7.92 -3.41 15.34
N GLU A 522 8.13 -3.54 14.04
CA GLU A 522 8.88 -4.66 13.45
C GLU A 522 9.98 -4.16 12.51
N VAL A 523 11.00 -4.99 12.38
CA VAL A 523 12.07 -4.83 11.40
C VAL A 523 11.86 -5.87 10.31
N THR A 524 11.56 -5.42 9.09
CA THR A 524 11.32 -6.26 7.93
C THR A 524 12.43 -6.12 6.88
N TRP A 525 12.43 -7.02 5.91
CA TRP A 525 13.35 -7.04 4.78
C TRP A 525 12.78 -7.93 3.66
N GLY A 526 13.44 -7.88 2.50
CA GLY A 526 13.11 -8.62 1.31
C GLY A 526 12.64 -7.72 0.17
N THR A 527 12.52 -8.32 -1.00
CA THR A 527 12.13 -7.60 -2.21
C THR A 527 10.70 -7.04 -2.17
N SER A 528 9.83 -7.55 -1.29
CA SER A 528 8.55 -6.94 -1.00
C SER A 528 8.71 -5.58 -0.30
N ALA A 529 9.58 -5.50 0.72
CA ALA A 529 9.91 -4.24 1.40
C ALA A 529 10.56 -3.24 0.44
N ALA A 530 11.47 -3.70 -0.43
CA ALA A 530 12.03 -2.89 -1.51
C ALA A 530 10.94 -2.32 -2.46
N ALA A 531 9.95 -3.14 -2.82
CA ALA A 531 8.83 -2.71 -3.65
C ALA A 531 7.95 -1.67 -2.94
N ALA A 532 7.68 -1.85 -1.64
CA ALA A 532 6.90 -0.90 -0.84
C ALA A 532 7.57 0.47 -0.75
N ILE A 533 8.87 0.50 -0.45
CA ILE A 533 9.67 1.73 -0.41
C ILE A 533 9.67 2.42 -1.78
N LEU A 534 9.84 1.66 -2.88
CA LEU A 534 9.76 2.21 -4.22
C LEU A 534 8.37 2.79 -4.52
N ALA A 535 7.30 2.15 -4.08
CA ALA A 535 5.94 2.65 -4.26
C ALA A 535 5.71 3.98 -3.55
N GLY A 536 6.17 4.12 -2.31
CA GLY A 536 6.14 5.39 -1.61
C GLY A 536 7.00 6.45 -2.29
N GLN A 537 8.21 6.12 -2.75
CA GLN A 537 9.07 7.10 -3.45
C GLN A 537 8.45 7.58 -4.76
N MET A 538 7.80 6.67 -5.50
CA MET A 538 7.03 7.01 -6.70
C MET A 538 5.87 7.93 -6.36
N ALA A 539 5.19 7.71 -5.23
CA ALA A 539 4.10 8.58 -4.77
C ALA A 539 4.60 9.99 -4.41
N ALA A 540 5.76 10.09 -3.77
CA ALA A 540 6.39 11.38 -3.49
C ALA A 540 6.72 12.16 -4.78
N TRP A 541 7.19 11.48 -5.84
CA TRP A 541 7.43 12.14 -7.13
C TRP A 541 6.14 12.46 -7.90
N ASP A 542 5.11 11.60 -7.81
CA ASP A 542 3.78 11.88 -8.39
C ASP A 542 3.05 13.04 -7.69
N ALA A 543 3.39 13.32 -6.44
CA ALA A 543 2.87 14.45 -5.69
C ALA A 543 3.39 15.80 -6.21
N LEU A 544 4.49 15.82 -6.96
CA LEU A 544 5.01 17.04 -7.57
C LEU A 544 4.06 17.58 -8.66
N ASP A 545 4.11 18.88 -8.91
CA ASP A 545 3.45 19.50 -10.05
C ASP A 545 3.90 18.83 -11.36
N ASP A 546 3.00 18.80 -12.35
CA ASP A 546 3.23 18.05 -13.59
C ASP A 546 4.55 18.40 -14.28
N ASP A 547 4.95 19.68 -14.25
CA ASP A 547 6.19 20.16 -14.89
C ASP A 547 7.46 19.85 -14.07
N MET A 548 7.29 19.49 -12.80
CA MET A 548 8.38 19.08 -11.90
C MET A 548 8.54 17.56 -11.83
N ARG A 549 7.53 16.78 -12.21
CA ARG A 549 7.63 15.32 -12.25
C ARG A 549 8.75 14.88 -13.19
N PRO A 550 9.53 13.84 -12.85
CA PRO A 550 10.56 13.34 -13.75
C PRO A 550 10.06 12.89 -15.12
N TRP A 551 8.79 12.46 -15.21
CA TRP A 551 8.12 12.09 -16.46
C TRP A 551 7.32 13.22 -17.11
N GLY A 552 7.26 14.40 -16.49
CA GLY A 552 6.48 15.54 -16.97
C GLY A 552 4.98 15.26 -17.03
N ARG A 553 4.32 15.83 -18.04
CA ARG A 553 2.88 15.68 -18.35
C ARG A 553 2.50 14.40 -19.10
N ARG A 554 3.41 13.44 -19.25
CA ARG A 554 3.11 12.19 -19.98
C ARG A 554 1.96 11.43 -19.30
N GLN A 555 1.14 10.78 -20.12
CA GLN A 555 -0.03 10.00 -19.69
C GLN A 555 0.03 8.59 -20.27
N GLY A 556 -0.89 7.73 -19.83
CA GLY A 556 -1.00 6.36 -20.33
C GLY A 556 0.32 5.60 -20.25
N ARG A 557 0.54 4.69 -21.19
CA ARG A 557 1.73 3.84 -21.21
C ARG A 557 3.04 4.62 -21.29
N ASP A 558 3.04 5.79 -21.93
CA ASP A 558 4.22 6.65 -22.04
C ASP A 558 4.67 7.19 -20.68
N ARG A 559 3.73 7.48 -19.77
CA ARG A 559 4.05 7.82 -18.38
C ARG A 559 4.82 6.69 -17.70
N VAL A 560 4.31 5.46 -17.78
CA VAL A 560 4.91 4.30 -17.11
C VAL A 560 6.26 3.93 -17.72
N ASN A 561 6.38 3.97 -19.04
CA ASN A 561 7.66 3.79 -19.75
C ASN A 561 8.71 4.81 -19.28
N GLU A 562 8.31 6.07 -19.14
CA GLU A 562 9.20 7.13 -18.71
C GLU A 562 9.60 6.99 -17.24
N MET A 563 8.68 6.61 -16.35
CA MET A 563 8.99 6.27 -14.95
C MET A 563 10.06 5.17 -14.89
N ARG A 564 9.90 4.11 -15.69
CA ARG A 564 10.88 3.02 -15.78
C ARG A 564 12.23 3.51 -16.32
N ARG A 565 12.23 4.36 -17.35
CA ARG A 565 13.45 4.97 -17.91
C ARG A 565 14.16 5.82 -16.86
N PHE A 566 13.42 6.66 -16.14
CA PHE A 566 13.92 7.54 -15.09
C PHE A 566 14.64 6.73 -14.00
N LEU A 567 13.99 5.71 -13.46
CA LEU A 567 14.56 4.81 -12.44
C LEU A 567 15.86 4.11 -12.90
N ARG A 568 15.95 3.76 -14.19
CA ARG A 568 17.13 3.06 -14.72
C ARG A 568 18.29 3.99 -15.04
N THR A 569 18.01 5.18 -15.58
CA THR A 569 19.03 5.97 -16.29
C THR A 569 19.32 7.33 -15.67
N ASP A 570 18.37 7.95 -14.97
CA ASP A 570 18.49 9.33 -14.51
C ASP A 570 19.21 9.44 -13.17
N GLY A 571 20.20 10.33 -13.05
CA GLY A 571 20.97 10.55 -11.82
C GLY A 571 20.13 10.95 -10.61
N ARG A 572 18.96 11.55 -10.84
CA ARG A 572 18.05 11.99 -9.78
C ARG A 572 17.27 10.83 -9.15
N SER A 573 17.17 9.68 -9.79
CA SER A 573 16.42 8.53 -9.27
C SER A 573 17.24 7.66 -8.33
N GLY A 574 18.56 7.63 -8.49
CA GLY A 574 19.44 6.83 -7.65
C GLY A 574 20.93 7.02 -7.97
N TRP A 575 21.80 6.46 -7.14
CA TRP A 575 23.24 6.36 -7.42
C TRP A 575 23.56 5.03 -8.12
N ILE A 576 24.70 4.95 -8.83
CA ILE A 576 25.04 3.77 -9.66
C ILE A 576 25.35 2.57 -8.78
N PHE A 577 24.65 1.46 -9.00
CA PHE A 577 24.89 0.23 -8.27
C PHE A 577 26.19 -0.43 -8.75
N ASP A 578 27.22 -0.40 -7.90
CA ASP A 578 28.54 -0.97 -8.20
C ASP A 578 28.54 -2.50 -8.05
N HIS A 579 27.79 -3.18 -8.93
CA HIS A 579 27.73 -4.63 -9.01
C HIS A 579 28.03 -5.09 -10.45
N PRO A 580 28.93 -6.09 -10.64
CA PRO A 580 29.36 -6.53 -11.97
C PRO A 580 28.20 -6.82 -12.94
N ASP A 581 27.14 -7.47 -12.45
CA ASP A 581 25.98 -7.89 -13.24
C ASP A 581 24.94 -6.78 -13.50
N ASN A 582 25.09 -5.58 -12.93
CA ASN A 582 24.06 -4.54 -12.96
C ASN A 582 24.62 -3.10 -13.05
N ARG A 583 25.78 -2.91 -13.69
CA ARG A 583 26.49 -1.61 -13.77
C ARG A 583 25.66 -0.44 -14.32
N ASP A 584 24.58 -0.73 -15.05
CA ASP A 584 23.69 0.28 -15.64
C ASP A 584 22.43 0.54 -14.81
N LYS A 585 22.38 0.05 -13.56
CA LYS A 585 21.22 0.22 -12.69
C LYS A 585 21.56 1.07 -11.50
N ARG A 586 20.51 1.64 -10.92
CA ARG A 586 20.60 2.55 -9.81
C ARG A 586 20.09 1.90 -8.55
N VAL A 587 20.67 2.32 -7.42
CA VAL A 587 20.07 2.14 -6.10
C VAL A 587 19.29 3.40 -5.79
N LEU A 588 18.01 3.24 -5.50
CA LEU A 588 17.05 4.30 -5.21
C LEU A 588 17.60 5.22 -4.12
N TRP A 589 17.41 6.52 -4.31
CA TRP A 589 17.69 7.48 -3.23
C TRP A 589 16.74 7.26 -2.07
N ASN A 590 17.30 7.22 -0.86
CA ASN A 590 16.57 7.11 0.41
C ASN A 590 16.55 8.44 1.19
N GLY A 591 16.81 9.56 0.52
CA GLY A 591 17.07 10.86 1.15
C GLY A 591 18.52 11.08 1.61
N ALA A 592 19.37 10.03 1.60
CA ALA A 592 20.80 10.14 1.92
C ALA A 592 21.68 10.00 0.67
N THR A 593 22.74 10.79 0.59
CA THR A 593 23.74 10.72 -0.48
C THR A 593 24.61 9.49 -0.36
N LEU A 594 25.24 9.09 -1.47
CA LEU A 594 26.27 8.05 -1.45
C LEU A 594 27.38 8.38 -0.44
N GLN A 595 27.69 9.67 -0.27
CA GLN A 595 28.68 10.10 0.71
C GLN A 595 28.16 9.90 2.13
N ASP A 596 26.91 10.24 2.42
CA ASP A 596 26.27 9.98 3.73
C ASP A 596 26.33 8.47 4.04
N HIS A 597 26.03 7.62 3.05
CA HIS A 597 26.16 6.16 3.16
C HIS A 597 27.61 5.67 3.31
N ARG A 598 28.62 6.42 2.87
CA ARG A 598 30.05 6.05 3.01
C ARG A 598 30.61 6.50 4.35
N GLU A 599 30.15 7.63 4.84
CA GLU A 599 30.56 8.23 6.11
C GLU A 599 29.82 7.61 7.30
N ALA A 600 28.69 6.96 7.06
CA ALA A 600 28.02 6.13 8.03
C ALA A 600 28.96 5.03 8.53
N ILE A 601 29.34 5.14 9.80
CA ILE A 601 30.05 4.06 10.50
C ILE A 601 28.97 3.04 10.84
N PRO A 602 28.98 1.82 10.26
CA PRO A 602 28.03 0.80 10.65
C PRO A 602 28.17 0.61 12.16
N PRO A 603 27.07 0.57 12.92
CA PRO A 603 27.18 0.31 14.34
C PRO A 603 27.90 -1.04 14.50
N PRO A 604 28.82 -1.15 15.47
CA PRO A 604 29.62 -2.35 15.63
C PRO A 604 28.68 -3.55 15.71
N VAL A 605 28.83 -4.49 14.78
CA VAL A 605 28.13 -5.78 14.83
C VAL A 605 28.48 -6.36 16.20
N PRO A 606 27.49 -6.59 17.09
CA PRO A 606 27.78 -7.22 18.36
C PRO A 606 28.39 -8.58 18.01
N MET A 607 29.70 -8.72 18.22
CA MET A 607 30.30 -10.04 18.22
C MET A 607 29.51 -10.81 19.25
N ALA A 608 28.76 -11.83 18.82
CA ALA A 608 28.07 -12.73 19.72
C ALA A 608 29.12 -13.17 20.73
N THR A 609 29.04 -12.63 21.94
CA THR A 609 29.82 -13.14 23.06
C THR A 609 29.34 -14.56 23.19
N VAL A 610 30.16 -15.51 22.73
CA VAL A 610 29.98 -16.92 23.00
C VAL A 610 30.01 -17.01 24.52
N GLY A 611 28.83 -16.97 25.13
CA GLY A 611 28.69 -17.19 26.55
C GLY A 611 29.25 -18.58 26.86
N PRO A 612 29.91 -18.75 28.02
CA PRO A 612 30.21 -20.09 28.49
C PRO A 612 28.92 -20.92 28.51
N PRO A 613 28.99 -22.22 28.19
CA PRO A 613 27.81 -23.06 28.01
C PRO A 613 26.92 -22.99 29.26
N HIS A 614 25.74 -22.39 29.12
CA HIS A 614 24.74 -22.40 30.17
C HIS A 614 24.07 -23.77 30.19
N THR A 615 24.22 -24.46 31.32
CA THR A 615 23.52 -25.70 31.66
C THR A 615 22.05 -25.39 31.94
N ASP A 616 21.16 -25.92 31.12
CA ASP A 616 19.71 -25.83 31.26
C ASP A 616 19.22 -26.49 32.56
N GLY A 617 18.40 -25.75 33.31
CA GLY A 617 17.72 -26.26 34.51
C GLY A 617 16.70 -25.25 35.03
N GLY A 618 15.56 -25.13 34.34
CA GLY A 618 14.45 -24.30 34.83
C GLY A 618 13.21 -24.40 33.93
N PRO A 619 12.06 -24.86 34.44
CA PRO A 619 10.88 -25.16 33.63
C PRO A 619 10.14 -23.91 33.17
N ARG A 620 9.68 -23.95 31.91
CA ARG A 620 8.85 -22.93 31.25
C ARG A 620 7.39 -23.09 31.69
N PRO A 621 6.67 -22.01 32.08
CA PRO A 621 5.23 -22.09 32.33
C PRO A 621 4.46 -22.18 31.01
N THR A 622 3.52 -23.12 30.97
CA THR A 622 2.61 -23.42 29.87
C THR A 622 1.39 -22.52 29.88
N VAL A 623 1.10 -21.94 28.71
CA VAL A 623 -0.14 -21.24 28.34
C VAL A 623 -1.25 -22.28 28.14
N GLY A 624 -2.42 -22.06 28.75
CA GLY A 624 -3.63 -22.85 28.55
C GLY A 624 -4.76 -22.01 27.93
N GLY A 625 -5.27 -22.46 26.78
CA GLY A 625 -6.68 -22.26 26.37
C GLY A 625 -7.43 -23.59 26.55
N PRO A 626 -8.78 -23.64 26.64
CA PRO A 626 -9.61 -23.74 25.42
C PRO A 626 -11.09 -23.24 25.51
N GLN A 627 -11.65 -22.79 24.36
CA GLN A 627 -12.81 -23.32 23.58
C GLN A 627 -14.16 -23.80 24.27
N PRO A 628 -15.27 -24.08 23.53
CA PRO A 628 -16.33 -23.20 22.95
C PRO A 628 -17.78 -23.58 23.40
N THR A 629 -18.83 -22.83 23.02
CA THR A 629 -20.20 -23.38 22.87
C THR A 629 -21.07 -22.68 21.80
N ASN A 630 -21.94 -23.50 21.18
CA ASN A 630 -22.85 -23.29 20.05
C ASN A 630 -24.19 -22.61 20.41
N GLY A 631 -24.86 -22.02 19.42
CA GLY A 631 -26.32 -21.88 19.39
C GLY A 631 -26.89 -20.97 18.28
N GLY A 632 -27.49 -21.56 17.23
CA GLY A 632 -28.51 -20.90 16.36
C GLY A 632 -29.91 -21.00 16.98
N PRO A 633 -31.02 -20.45 16.39
CA PRO A 633 -31.41 -20.59 14.97
C PRO A 633 -32.16 -19.40 14.28
N GLN A 634 -32.33 -19.58 12.95
CA GLN A 634 -33.17 -18.95 11.88
C GLN A 634 -34.68 -18.68 12.19
N PRO A 635 -35.55 -18.26 11.22
CA PRO A 635 -35.49 -17.27 10.10
C PRO A 635 -36.81 -16.46 9.90
N THR A 636 -36.83 -15.44 9.04
CA THR A 636 -37.95 -15.01 8.15
C THR A 636 -37.32 -14.09 7.08
N GLY A 637 -37.69 -13.95 5.81
CA GLY A 637 -38.87 -14.23 4.98
C GLY A 637 -38.90 -13.09 3.91
N PRO A 638 -39.36 -13.31 2.66
CA PRO A 638 -38.83 -12.62 1.47
C PRO A 638 -39.68 -11.44 0.96
N ALA A 639 -39.12 -10.61 0.07
CA ALA A 639 -39.89 -9.78 -0.88
C ALA A 639 -39.11 -9.52 -2.19
N SER A 640 -39.85 -9.59 -3.29
CA SER A 640 -39.47 -9.51 -4.72
C SER A 640 -39.69 -8.08 -5.31
N PRO A 641 -39.29 -7.80 -6.57
CA PRO A 641 -38.95 -6.47 -7.13
C PRO A 641 -40.05 -5.93 -8.10
N PRO A 642 -39.76 -5.07 -9.12
CA PRO A 642 -39.06 -3.76 -9.24
C PRO A 642 -40.08 -2.67 -9.69
N PRO A 643 -39.68 -1.52 -10.31
CA PRO A 643 -39.60 -1.51 -11.78
C PRO A 643 -38.55 -0.56 -12.40
N ALA A 644 -38.45 -0.70 -13.71
CA ALA A 644 -37.54 -0.09 -14.68
C ALA A 644 -37.86 1.38 -15.05
N GLY A 645 -36.90 1.99 -15.73
CA GLY A 645 -36.96 3.24 -16.49
C GLY A 645 -35.54 3.76 -16.65
N GLY A 646 -35.05 4.21 -17.81
CA GLY A 646 -35.61 4.50 -19.11
C GLY A 646 -34.45 5.04 -19.97
N ASP A 647 -34.65 5.00 -21.27
CA ASP A 647 -33.71 5.35 -22.35
C ASP A 647 -33.15 6.79 -22.27
N ASP A 648 -32.00 7.03 -22.90
CA ASP A 648 -31.89 8.12 -23.90
C ASP A 648 -30.60 8.04 -24.73
N ASP A 649 -30.83 7.98 -26.05
CA ASP A 649 -29.91 8.19 -27.16
C ASP A 649 -29.29 9.60 -27.15
N CYS A 650 -28.03 9.73 -27.54
CA CYS A 650 -27.54 10.94 -28.24
C CYS A 650 -26.30 10.67 -29.11
N GLN A 651 -26.58 10.45 -30.38
CA GLN A 651 -26.00 11.09 -31.57
C GLN A 651 -24.49 11.02 -31.86
N GLN A 652 -24.24 10.39 -33.01
CA GLN A 652 -23.16 10.59 -33.97
C GLN A 652 -22.82 12.06 -34.23
N LEU A 653 -21.53 12.35 -34.43
CA LEU A 653 -21.08 13.37 -35.38
C LEU A 653 -19.69 13.02 -35.92
N ASP A 654 -19.42 13.58 -37.08
CA ASP A 654 -18.67 13.05 -38.21
C ASP A 654 -17.35 13.82 -38.44
N SER A 655 -16.41 13.14 -39.12
CA SER A 655 -15.46 13.67 -40.12
C SER A 655 -14.38 14.76 -39.83
N GLY A 656 -13.16 14.48 -40.32
CA GLY A 656 -12.17 15.46 -40.83
C GLY A 656 -10.74 15.31 -40.25
N THR A 657 -9.77 14.65 -40.92
CA THR A 657 -8.77 15.18 -41.91
C THR A 657 -8.01 16.42 -41.41
N ASP A 658 -6.68 16.59 -41.41
CA ASP A 658 -5.57 16.09 -42.24
C ASP A 658 -4.20 16.43 -41.60
N ASN A 659 -3.21 15.57 -41.86
CA ASN A 659 -1.77 15.77 -42.19
C ASN A 659 -0.86 16.81 -41.48
N CYS A 660 0.29 16.34 -40.98
CA CYS A 660 1.63 16.54 -41.60
C CYS A 660 2.78 16.19 -40.62
N LEU A 661 3.49 15.08 -40.86
CA LEU A 661 4.87 14.86 -40.40
C LEU A 661 5.68 14.24 -41.56
N PRO A 662 6.97 14.59 -41.72
CA PRO A 662 7.75 14.30 -42.91
C PRO A 662 8.42 12.92 -42.90
N ASP A 663 8.73 12.50 -44.12
CA ASP A 663 9.27 11.22 -44.59
C ASP A 663 10.50 10.68 -43.85
N MET A 664 10.48 9.37 -43.61
CA MET A 664 11.66 8.53 -43.39
C MET A 664 11.53 7.30 -44.30
N ASP A 665 12.52 7.11 -45.17
CA ASP A 665 12.59 6.04 -46.16
C ASP A 665 12.52 4.62 -45.54
N PRO A 666 11.82 3.67 -46.18
CA PRO A 666 11.80 2.29 -45.73
C PRO A 666 13.06 1.51 -46.17
N PRO A 667 13.57 0.58 -45.33
CA PRO A 667 14.63 -0.32 -45.74
C PRO A 667 14.11 -1.37 -46.74
N GLY A 668 14.92 -1.66 -47.75
CA GLY A 668 14.60 -2.56 -48.86
C GLY A 668 14.35 -4.02 -48.49
N PRO A 669 13.80 -4.82 -49.42
CA PRO A 669 13.29 -6.15 -49.12
C PRO A 669 14.41 -7.19 -49.03
N GLY A 670 14.37 -7.97 -47.94
CA GLY A 670 15.07 -9.26 -47.82
C GLY A 670 14.28 -10.39 -48.51
N PRO A 671 14.92 -11.55 -48.76
CA PRO A 671 14.51 -12.48 -49.80
C PRO A 671 13.23 -13.25 -49.46
N GLU A 672 12.37 -13.32 -50.47
CA GLU A 672 11.13 -14.08 -50.53
C GLU A 672 11.40 -15.59 -50.41
N THR A 673 10.73 -16.24 -49.46
CA THR A 673 10.44 -17.68 -49.52
C THR A 673 9.01 -17.86 -50.00
N GLU A 674 8.88 -18.32 -51.24
CA GLU A 674 7.63 -18.72 -51.87
C GLU A 674 6.96 -19.85 -51.08
N LEU A 675 5.74 -19.61 -50.61
CA LEU A 675 4.78 -20.66 -50.22
C LEU A 675 3.58 -20.54 -51.17
N ASN A 676 3.52 -21.47 -52.13
CA ASN A 676 2.41 -21.65 -53.05
C ASN A 676 1.11 -21.95 -52.26
N PHE A 677 0.09 -21.12 -52.46
CA PHE A 677 -1.30 -21.46 -52.18
C PHE A 677 -2.12 -21.36 -53.47
N ASP A 678 -2.80 -22.46 -53.76
CA ASP A 678 -3.71 -22.72 -54.86
C ASP A 678 -5.03 -21.92 -54.66
N PRO A 679 -5.50 -21.10 -55.63
CA PRO A 679 -6.71 -20.31 -55.47
C PRO A 679 -7.91 -21.00 -56.11
N GLY A 680 -8.83 -21.47 -55.28
CA GLY A 680 -10.16 -21.85 -55.71
C GLY A 680 -11.14 -21.68 -54.57
N PHE A 681 -11.93 -20.61 -54.58
CA PHE A 681 -13.40 -20.61 -54.50
C PHE A 681 -13.94 -19.18 -54.27
N ASP A 682 -14.82 -18.76 -55.17
CA ASP A 682 -15.55 -17.49 -55.18
C ASP A 682 -16.53 -17.34 -54.00
N LEU A 683 -16.61 -16.14 -53.44
CA LEU A 683 -17.68 -15.68 -52.53
C LEU A 683 -18.76 -14.92 -53.32
N PRO A 684 -20.06 -15.08 -53.01
CA PRO A 684 -21.11 -14.23 -53.57
C PRO A 684 -21.20 -12.90 -52.82
N GLY A 685 -21.52 -11.84 -53.57
CA GLY A 685 -21.65 -10.46 -53.11
C GLY A 685 -22.83 -10.18 -52.16
N PRO A 686 -23.04 -8.89 -51.81
CA PRO A 686 -23.63 -8.49 -50.54
C PRO A 686 -25.17 -8.48 -50.54
N ILE A 687 -25.74 -8.78 -49.37
CA ILE A 687 -27.05 -8.31 -48.88
C ILE A 687 -26.82 -7.69 -47.51
#